data_AF-A0A8J6YBQ7-F1
#
_entry.id   AF-A0A8J6YBQ7-F1
#
_cell.length_a   1.000
_cell.length_b   1.000
_cell.length_c   1.000
_cell.angle_alpha   90.00
_cell.angle_beta   90.00
_cell.angle_gamma   90.00
#
_symmetry.space_group_name_H-M   'P 1'
#
loop_
_entity.id
_entity.type
_entity.pdbx_description
1 polymer ?
#
loop_
_entity_poly.entity_id
_entity_poly.type
_entity_poly.pdbx_seq_one_letter_code
_entity_poly.pdbx_strand_id
1 'polypeptide(L)'
;MGYSLKFIVKGNVVDILPTKALVRLSSANIMKLIEGFEGGAENIYFLDDTGRYALKVLPKKDCYLSGGVENIYFLDDAGRYALKALQKKDRYLSDDIYSQSILPLVSLAPAVFSLPIDEKNSKTLQKVVEAAFTQTTGVSELPIVGNDGHIVAVARLHKEDRPAYDWKKVAATKYGLPEGKLYVSSMENAELKTMFETFKSTSDMELMTEENVNKIISGKANGTLVYGTDIYPEIRKISVEELYKRLVVGAVFEKNQKALSSCAGFHMNFDEKPTTKGNQPKVESRIKSFLSQVESDAPIILEDAYDIEEITWMCDRLRVSDKFGSDNNLYLKYSSWADFLKSMENLDWTEIASCGKAVFLFGEEQKQKYYPAKPKLGTPLSLQIDEIVELVQSRPRSFSGSDFFNMILDSHPSLLTIGWHGLSIFTLLWKIFCKDKTVKEAVEHLRNPNEKEELFLRNLNLANMLKYKYKERLPFFLEGLTLYLNPEKKYGLHDWFKAFYLSANAAVGRKFLQRITPAIFYDIHGMNQHKKRIGFNWKENLNMDNELMNGFKYKRYVGVVRYPLTKIGSVNTTVVKNGETPVYHSPFSVIKLYAEKNSCGPYMNENNPAFSVSRHVRFEDLKLYPRETTEKLCEFLRIPWSESCLHITTNGEDSGIVDGTAGFDIKPVYIYKKHLQHLSPLDYYRIELLNVKNFEFYGYRLRYYDGKKYTVEDLKKLFDIPFKVETQDLDEKWPDWPNPDECKEFHEWILQRALDVMEHGEEDFSIDKNGNQLRLVEVLVPDLAPGQKLYEC
;
A
#
# COMPACT_ATOMS: atom_id res chain seq x y z
N MET A 1 25.58 -31.32 0.59
CA MET A 1 26.65 -32.16 0.01
C MET A 1 27.98 -31.56 0.40
N GLY A 2 28.81 -32.29 1.13
CA GLY A 2 30.10 -31.81 1.64
C GLY A 2 31.23 -32.07 0.66
N TYR A 3 32.17 -31.13 0.57
CA TYR A 3 33.49 -31.33 -0.04
C TYR A 3 34.56 -31.09 1.03
N SER A 4 35.37 -32.11 1.29
CA SER A 4 36.60 -32.08 2.08
C SER A 4 37.79 -31.78 1.17
N LEU A 5 38.59 -30.75 1.46
CA LEU A 5 39.88 -30.52 0.83
C LEU A 5 40.95 -31.42 1.48
N LYS A 6 41.67 -32.20 0.67
CA LYS A 6 42.87 -32.96 1.08
C LYS A 6 44.12 -32.26 0.55
N PHE A 7 45.15 -32.14 1.38
CA PHE A 7 46.49 -31.73 0.95
C PHE A 7 47.51 -32.84 1.23
N ILE A 8 48.47 -33.00 0.31
CA ILE A 8 49.62 -33.89 0.43
C ILE A 8 50.85 -33.02 0.70
N VAL A 9 51.57 -33.26 1.79
CA VAL A 9 52.89 -32.64 2.02
C VAL A 9 53.89 -33.74 2.35
N LYS A 10 54.88 -33.92 1.46
CA LYS A 10 55.99 -34.90 1.58
C LYS A 10 55.56 -36.36 1.80
N GLY A 11 54.62 -36.85 0.99
CA GLY A 11 54.42 -38.30 0.80
C GLY A 11 53.58 -39.04 1.85
N ASN A 12 53.14 -38.39 2.93
CA ASN A 12 52.17 -38.99 3.85
C ASN A 12 50.87 -38.19 3.88
N VAL A 13 49.73 -38.90 3.83
CA VAL A 13 48.39 -38.35 3.98
C VAL A 13 48.09 -38.23 5.47
N VAL A 14 47.80 -37.03 5.95
CA VAL A 14 47.39 -36.79 7.34
C VAL A 14 45.99 -36.20 7.33
N ASP A 15 45.03 -36.92 7.92
CA ASP A 15 43.70 -36.41 8.22
C ASP A 15 43.76 -35.63 9.54
N ILE A 16 43.31 -34.37 9.55
CA ILE A 16 43.20 -33.59 10.79
C ILE A 16 41.74 -33.22 11.04
N LEU A 17 41.21 -33.74 12.16
CA LEU A 17 39.91 -33.41 12.76
C LEU A 17 39.96 -32.05 13.48
N PRO A 18 38.81 -31.39 13.68
CA PRO A 18 38.75 -30.03 14.22
C PRO A 18 38.99 -30.03 15.73
N THR A 19 40.23 -29.87 16.19
CA THR A 19 40.59 -29.19 17.45
C THR A 19 42.11 -29.13 17.69
N LYS A 20 42.59 -27.90 17.96
CA LYS A 20 43.84 -27.47 18.62
C LYS A 20 45.08 -28.39 18.56
N ALA A 21 46.05 -28.04 17.71
CA ALA A 21 47.46 -28.36 17.88
C ALA A 21 48.33 -27.09 17.67
N LEU A 22 49.19 -26.78 18.64
CA LEU A 22 50.16 -25.66 18.61
C LEU A 22 51.46 -26.14 17.98
N VAL A 23 52.00 -25.40 17.00
CA VAL A 23 53.36 -25.58 16.48
C VAL A 23 54.15 -24.28 16.67
N ARG A 24 55.34 -24.38 17.26
CA ARG A 24 56.25 -23.25 17.53
C ARG A 24 57.17 -23.03 16.31
N LEU A 25 57.18 -21.84 15.74
CA LEU A 25 57.98 -21.51 14.53
C LEU A 25 58.79 -20.21 14.73
N SER A 26 59.97 -20.14 14.14
CA SER A 26 60.79 -18.93 14.09
C SER A 26 60.35 -17.96 12.99
N SER A 27 60.69 -16.68 13.12
CA SER A 27 60.24 -15.55 12.26
C SER A 27 60.51 -15.76 10.77
N ALA A 28 61.57 -16.49 10.42
CA ALA A 28 61.91 -16.80 9.03
C ALA A 28 60.99 -17.86 8.38
N ASN A 29 60.33 -18.70 9.19
CA ASN A 29 59.42 -19.75 8.70
C ASN A 29 57.96 -19.26 8.57
N ILE A 30 57.60 -18.14 9.20
CA ILE A 30 56.26 -17.52 9.10
C ILE A 30 56.02 -16.95 7.69
N MET A 31 57.03 -16.31 7.10
CA MET A 31 56.90 -15.69 5.77
C MET A 31 56.71 -16.72 4.66
N LYS A 32 57.35 -17.90 4.76
CA LYS A 32 57.14 -19.00 3.81
C LYS A 32 55.78 -19.69 3.93
N LEU A 33 55.12 -19.59 5.09
CA LEU A 33 53.79 -20.16 5.31
C LEU A 33 52.70 -19.30 4.65
N ILE A 34 52.85 -17.97 4.68
CA ILE A 34 51.88 -17.01 4.13
C ILE A 34 51.82 -17.08 2.60
N GLU A 35 52.92 -17.41 1.93
CA GLU A 35 53.00 -17.50 0.47
C GLU A 35 52.39 -18.81 -0.10
N GLY A 36 52.10 -19.82 0.73
CA GLY A 36 51.69 -21.17 0.28
C GLY A 36 50.22 -21.57 0.52
N PHE A 37 49.36 -20.69 1.04
CA PHE A 37 47.96 -21.04 1.35
C PHE A 37 47.01 -20.79 0.16
N GLU A 38 46.73 -21.83 -0.63
CA GLU A 38 45.59 -21.87 -1.55
C GLU A 38 44.46 -22.71 -0.94
N GLY A 39 43.66 -22.09 -0.08
CA GLY A 39 42.51 -22.73 0.55
C GLY A 39 42.11 -21.93 1.78
N GLY A 40 40.93 -21.30 1.74
CA GLY A 40 40.47 -20.39 2.79
C GLY A 40 40.40 -21.06 4.16
N ALA A 41 41.10 -20.50 5.14
CA ALA A 41 40.89 -20.73 6.57
C ALA A 41 40.53 -19.38 7.22
N GLU A 42 39.49 -19.35 8.05
CA GLU A 42 38.89 -18.09 8.52
C GLU A 42 39.61 -17.44 9.72
N ASN A 43 40.62 -18.07 10.34
CA ASN A 43 41.37 -17.47 11.45
C ASN A 43 42.82 -18.01 11.55
N ILE A 44 43.83 -17.13 11.58
CA ILE A 44 45.24 -17.45 11.89
C ILE A 44 45.70 -16.57 13.06
N TYR A 45 46.38 -17.16 14.05
CA TYR A 45 46.92 -16.47 15.22
C TYR A 45 48.43 -16.62 15.31
N PHE A 46 49.16 -15.53 15.58
CA PHE A 46 50.59 -15.54 15.88
C PHE A 46 50.82 -15.03 17.32
N LEU A 47 51.78 -15.65 18.00
CA LEU A 47 52.21 -15.29 19.35
C LEU A 47 53.70 -14.92 19.29
N ASP A 48 54.10 -13.87 20.02
CA ASP A 48 55.50 -13.64 20.33
C ASP A 48 55.96 -14.51 21.52
N ASP A 49 57.26 -14.43 21.81
CA ASP A 49 58.01 -15.18 22.80
C ASP A 49 57.61 -14.91 24.28
N THR A 50 56.67 -14.00 24.53
CA THR A 50 56.15 -13.69 25.88
C THR A 50 54.69 -14.03 26.10
N GLY A 51 53.97 -14.48 25.06
CA GLY A 51 52.65 -15.09 25.20
C GLY A 51 51.48 -14.15 25.53
N ARG A 52 51.54 -12.86 25.15
CA ARG A 52 50.39 -11.93 25.27
C ARG A 52 49.87 -11.42 23.91
N TYR A 53 48.53 -11.42 23.84
CA TYR A 53 47.53 -10.98 22.85
C TYR A 53 47.81 -10.91 21.34
N ALA A 54 46.83 -11.47 20.62
CA ALA A 54 46.82 -11.72 19.19
C ALA A 54 46.09 -10.61 18.39
N LEU A 55 46.72 -10.22 17.28
CA LEU A 55 46.10 -9.49 16.18
C LEU A 55 45.11 -10.42 15.44
N LYS A 56 43.84 -10.00 15.32
CA LYS A 56 42.88 -10.64 14.41
C LYS A 56 43.08 -10.06 13.01
N VAL A 57 43.75 -10.79 12.12
CA VAL A 57 43.78 -10.44 10.69
C VAL A 57 42.62 -11.14 9.99
N LEU A 58 41.73 -10.37 9.37
CA LEU A 58 40.81 -10.88 8.35
C LEU A 58 41.53 -10.84 7.00
N PRO A 59 41.84 -11.98 6.35
CA PRO A 59 42.15 -11.99 4.94
C PRO A 59 40.84 -12.19 4.17
N LYS A 60 40.34 -11.11 3.56
CA LYS A 60 39.57 -11.19 2.32
C LYS A 60 40.14 -10.19 1.33
N LYS A 61 40.08 -10.57 0.05
CA LYS A 61 40.86 -10.06 -1.07
C LYS A 61 40.52 -8.62 -1.50
N ASP A 62 39.60 -7.93 -0.84
CA ASP A 62 39.14 -6.58 -1.22
C ASP A 62 38.82 -5.73 0.03
N CYS A 63 39.85 -5.20 0.69
CA CYS A 63 39.69 -4.11 1.65
C CYS A 63 40.07 -2.78 0.97
N TYR A 64 39.08 -1.96 0.66
CA TYR A 64 39.26 -0.54 0.33
C TYR A 64 39.15 0.27 1.62
N LEU A 65 40.19 1.03 1.96
CA LEU A 65 40.08 2.14 2.91
C LEU A 65 39.54 3.34 2.12
N SER A 66 38.23 3.59 2.20
CA SER A 66 37.62 4.81 1.65
C SER A 66 37.56 5.87 2.75
N GLY A 67 38.57 6.73 2.79
CA GLY A 67 38.66 7.88 3.69
C GLY A 67 40.08 8.42 3.64
N GLY A 68 40.25 9.65 3.16
CA GLY A 68 41.55 10.27 2.89
C GLY A 68 42.40 10.48 4.15
N VAL A 69 43.17 9.46 4.52
CA VAL A 69 44.29 9.59 5.45
C VAL A 69 45.54 9.17 4.68
N GLU A 70 46.24 10.16 4.11
CA GLU A 70 47.33 9.90 3.18
C GLU A 70 48.62 9.38 3.86
N ASN A 71 48.70 9.33 5.19
CA ASN A 71 49.89 8.81 5.90
C ASN A 71 49.52 8.11 7.23
N ILE A 72 49.88 6.83 7.37
CA ILE A 72 49.82 6.06 8.64
C ILE A 72 51.24 5.65 9.01
N TYR A 73 51.67 5.98 10.23
CA TYR A 73 53.01 5.66 10.73
C TYR A 73 52.96 4.56 11.78
N PHE A 74 53.86 3.57 11.69
CA PHE A 74 54.03 2.50 12.68
C PHE A 74 55.26 2.77 13.55
N LEU A 75 55.20 2.40 14.83
CA LEU A 75 56.31 2.50 15.77
C LEU A 75 56.99 1.14 15.93
N ASP A 76 58.32 1.11 15.99
CA ASP A 76 59.05 -0.05 16.50
C ASP A 76 59.06 -0.07 18.04
N ASP A 77 59.53 -1.16 18.64
CA ASP A 77 59.61 -1.35 20.10
C ASP A 77 60.51 -0.31 20.82
N ALA A 78 61.22 0.53 20.07
CA ALA A 78 62.06 1.62 20.58
C ALA A 78 61.44 3.02 20.37
N GLY A 79 60.18 3.11 19.90
CA GLY A 79 59.47 4.36 19.69
C GLY A 79 59.91 5.16 18.47
N ARG A 80 60.54 4.52 17.48
CA ARG A 80 60.96 5.17 16.23
C ARG A 80 59.98 4.87 15.12
N TYR A 81 59.75 5.85 14.24
CA TYR A 81 58.88 5.72 13.09
C TYR A 81 59.45 4.73 12.06
N ALA A 82 58.67 3.70 11.71
CA ALA A 82 58.92 2.82 10.58
C ALA A 82 57.95 3.15 9.45
N LEU A 83 58.48 3.63 8.33
CA LEU A 83 57.73 3.76 7.08
C LEU A 83 57.60 2.37 6.46
N LYS A 84 56.38 1.86 6.28
CA LYS A 84 56.14 0.69 5.40
C LYS A 84 55.18 1.08 4.28
N ALA A 85 55.75 1.52 3.17
CA ALA A 85 55.03 1.60 1.90
C ALA A 85 54.56 0.20 1.50
N LEU A 86 53.25 -0.03 1.45
CA LEU A 86 52.65 -1.17 0.76
C LEU A 86 52.70 -0.87 -0.74
N GLN A 87 53.88 -1.04 -1.35
CA GLN A 87 54.02 -1.01 -2.79
C GLN A 87 53.66 -2.40 -3.34
N LYS A 88 52.43 -2.57 -3.84
CA LYS A 88 52.09 -3.70 -4.70
C LYS A 88 52.39 -3.29 -6.14
N LYS A 89 53.47 -3.82 -6.70
CA LYS A 89 53.68 -3.89 -8.15
C LYS A 89 52.56 -4.73 -8.75
N ASP A 90 51.52 -4.08 -9.24
CA ASP A 90 51.04 -4.27 -10.61
C ASP A 90 50.03 -3.17 -10.95
N ARG A 91 50.44 -2.33 -11.92
CA ARG A 91 49.72 -1.27 -12.63
C ARG A 91 48.80 -0.38 -11.77
N TYR A 92 49.35 0.72 -11.25
CA TYR A 92 48.88 2.11 -11.42
C TYR A 92 49.91 3.02 -10.72
N LEU A 93 50.49 3.94 -11.47
CA LEU A 93 51.31 5.06 -10.98
C LEU A 93 50.32 6.24 -10.80
N SER A 94 50.48 7.13 -9.83
CA SER A 94 51.59 8.08 -9.83
C SER A 94 52.24 8.29 -8.48
N ASP A 95 53.55 8.06 -8.47
CA ASP A 95 54.49 8.94 -7.80
C ASP A 95 54.53 10.31 -8.49
N ASP A 96 54.80 11.34 -7.66
CA ASP A 96 55.18 12.72 -7.93
C ASP A 96 54.10 13.78 -8.18
N ILE A 97 53.54 14.32 -7.07
CA ILE A 97 53.88 15.67 -6.59
C ILE A 97 53.82 15.67 -5.05
N TYR A 98 54.97 15.59 -4.38
CA TYR A 98 55.39 16.53 -3.32
C TYR A 98 56.86 16.24 -3.04
N SER A 99 57.70 17.23 -3.31
CA SER A 99 59.10 17.29 -2.90
C SER A 99 59.26 16.74 -1.48
N GLN A 100 60.06 15.69 -1.34
CA GLN A 100 60.53 15.21 -0.05
C GLN A 100 61.25 16.35 0.68
N SER A 101 60.55 16.97 1.62
CA SER A 101 61.20 17.49 2.81
C SER A 101 61.30 16.29 3.74
N ILE A 102 62.47 15.63 3.80
CA ILE A 102 62.77 14.74 4.92
C ILE A 102 62.77 15.65 6.15
N LEU A 103 61.67 15.67 6.89
CA LEU A 103 61.62 16.33 8.18
C LEU A 103 62.67 15.65 9.07
N PRO A 104 63.50 16.42 9.80
CA PRO A 104 64.37 15.82 10.78
C PRO A 104 63.50 15.04 11.77
N LEU A 105 63.85 13.78 12.01
CA LEU A 105 63.22 12.93 13.02
C LEU A 105 63.32 13.63 14.37
N VAL A 106 62.26 14.34 14.76
CA VAL A 106 62.12 14.85 16.13
C VAL A 106 61.79 13.63 16.98
N SER A 107 62.74 13.21 17.81
CA SER A 107 62.49 12.20 18.84
C SER A 107 61.45 12.76 19.80
N LEU A 108 60.22 12.24 19.73
CA LEU A 108 59.26 12.40 20.82
C LEU A 108 59.76 11.59 22.01
N ALA A 109 59.79 12.21 23.18
CA ALA A 109 60.18 11.51 24.39
C ALA A 109 59.17 10.38 24.68
N PRO A 110 59.61 9.14 24.99
CA PRO A 110 58.73 8.01 25.28
C PRO A 110 57.66 8.29 26.35
N ALA A 111 57.94 9.25 27.24
CA ALA A 111 57.04 9.71 28.30
C ALA A 111 55.67 10.25 27.81
N VAL A 112 55.55 10.64 26.54
CA VAL A 112 54.29 11.15 25.96
C VAL A 112 53.26 10.02 25.72
N PHE A 113 53.74 8.80 25.47
CA PHE A 113 52.88 7.64 25.16
C PHE A 113 52.53 6.79 26.39
N SER A 114 53.16 7.07 27.54
CA SER A 114 53.01 6.29 28.78
C SER A 114 52.01 6.87 29.79
N LEU A 115 51.30 7.95 29.44
CA LEU A 115 50.28 8.56 30.31
C LEU A 115 48.87 8.31 29.73
N PRO A 116 47.92 7.78 30.51
CA PRO A 116 46.53 7.67 30.07
C PRO A 116 45.91 9.07 29.97
N ILE A 117 45.08 9.28 28.95
CA ILE A 117 44.38 10.54 28.73
C ILE A 117 43.30 10.70 29.79
N ASP A 118 43.46 11.73 30.62
CA ASP A 118 42.43 12.23 31.51
C ASP A 118 42.17 13.74 31.29
N GLU A 119 41.12 14.24 31.92
CA GLU A 119 40.69 15.64 31.82
C GLU A 119 41.78 16.64 32.27
N LYS A 120 42.74 16.21 33.09
CA LYS A 120 43.78 17.05 33.69
C LYS A 120 45.01 17.18 32.76
N ASN A 121 45.27 16.19 31.93
CA ASN A 121 46.50 16.09 31.11
C ASN A 121 46.27 16.45 29.62
N SER A 122 45.01 16.52 29.17
CA SER A 122 44.62 16.85 27.79
C SER A 122 45.26 18.14 27.22
N LYS A 123 45.27 19.24 27.99
CA LYS A 123 45.85 20.53 27.57
C LYS A 123 47.38 20.53 27.50
N THR A 124 48.05 19.75 28.35
CA THR A 124 49.51 19.61 28.33
C THR A 124 49.95 18.82 27.11
N LEU A 125 49.17 17.81 26.76
CA LEU A 125 49.44 16.91 25.64
C LEU A 125 49.21 17.61 24.29
N GLN A 126 48.17 18.44 24.20
CA GLN A 126 47.94 19.33 23.06
C GLN A 126 49.12 20.28 22.82
N LYS A 127 49.69 20.88 23.89
CA LYS A 127 50.89 21.73 23.79
C LYS A 127 52.15 20.98 23.37
N VAL A 128 52.32 19.71 23.78
CA VAL A 128 53.47 18.89 23.38
C VAL A 128 53.38 18.47 21.91
N VAL A 129 52.19 18.13 21.43
CA VAL A 129 51.94 17.85 20.00
C VAL A 129 52.12 19.11 19.16
N GLU A 130 51.60 20.26 19.60
CA GLU A 130 51.81 21.55 18.94
C GLU A 130 53.30 21.96 18.90
N ALA A 131 54.07 21.68 19.98
CA ALA A 131 55.49 21.99 20.08
C ALA A 131 56.42 21.05 19.27
N ALA A 132 56.00 19.80 19.03
CA ALA A 132 56.78 18.85 18.24
C ALA A 132 56.66 19.06 16.72
N PHE A 133 55.59 19.74 16.26
CA PHE A 133 55.25 19.87 14.84
C PHE A 133 55.07 21.35 14.38
N THR A 134 55.80 22.27 15.02
CA THR A 134 55.66 23.76 14.96
C THR A 134 55.77 24.47 13.60
N GLN A 135 55.77 23.78 12.44
CA GLN A 135 56.02 24.44 11.13
C GLN A 135 54.87 24.42 10.13
N THR A 136 53.65 24.00 10.48
CA THR A 136 52.53 24.03 9.53
C THR A 136 51.27 24.65 10.12
N THR A 137 50.92 25.84 9.65
CA THR A 137 49.64 26.49 9.94
C THR A 137 48.52 25.85 9.11
N GLY A 138 47.35 25.62 9.72
CA GLY A 138 46.12 25.19 9.02
C GLY A 138 45.72 23.71 9.16
N VAL A 139 46.26 22.97 10.13
CA VAL A 139 46.00 21.53 10.32
C VAL A 139 45.29 21.28 11.65
N SER A 140 44.26 20.42 11.66
CA SER A 140 43.73 19.82 12.90
C SER A 140 44.22 18.38 12.99
N GLU A 141 45.09 18.10 13.96
CA GLU A 141 45.69 16.77 14.15
C GLU A 141 45.04 16.07 15.34
N LEU A 142 44.68 14.79 15.17
CA LEU A 142 43.92 14.02 16.18
C LEU A 142 44.80 12.90 16.75
N PRO A 143 44.98 12.84 18.08
CA PRO A 143 45.56 11.67 18.72
C PRO A 143 44.59 10.50 18.64
N ILE A 144 45.07 9.35 18.20
CA ILE A 144 44.34 8.08 18.22
C ILE A 144 44.68 7.40 19.54
N VAL A 145 43.65 7.13 20.32
CA VAL A 145 43.76 6.60 21.69
C VAL A 145 43.36 5.13 21.68
N GLY A 146 44.20 4.28 22.24
CA GLY A 146 43.93 2.86 22.43
C GLY A 146 42.84 2.64 23.48
N ASN A 147 42.28 1.43 23.50
CA ASN A 147 41.22 1.06 24.45
C ASN A 147 41.64 1.14 25.93
N ASP A 148 42.93 1.29 26.22
CA ASP A 148 43.51 1.47 27.55
C ASP A 148 43.76 2.95 27.92
N GLY A 149 43.33 3.88 27.09
CA GLY A 149 43.44 5.32 27.32
C GLY A 149 44.77 5.95 26.92
N HIS A 150 45.72 5.18 26.36
CA HIS A 150 47.02 5.69 25.92
C HIS A 150 47.00 6.10 24.44
N ILE A 151 47.86 7.03 24.06
CA ILE A 151 48.00 7.43 22.64
C ILE A 151 48.78 6.36 21.91
N VAL A 152 48.20 5.85 20.83
CA VAL A 152 48.79 4.78 20.02
C VAL A 152 49.17 5.24 18.61
N ALA A 153 48.61 6.37 18.14
CA ALA A 153 49.00 7.02 16.89
C ALA A 153 48.57 8.50 16.86
N VAL A 154 49.05 9.27 15.88
CA VAL A 154 48.59 10.64 15.59
C VAL A 154 48.26 10.74 14.11
N ALA A 155 47.07 11.23 13.79
CA ALA A 155 46.57 11.37 12.42
C ALA A 155 46.53 12.83 11.98
N ARG A 156 46.94 13.08 10.73
CA ARG A 156 46.89 14.39 10.09
C ARG A 156 45.66 14.48 9.18
N LEU A 157 44.76 15.42 9.45
CA LEU A 157 43.61 15.70 8.58
C LEU A 157 43.87 16.94 7.72
N HIS A 158 43.76 16.78 6.41
CA HIS A 158 43.70 17.90 5.47
C HIS A 158 42.24 18.36 5.35
N LYS A 159 41.99 19.66 5.56
CA LYS A 159 40.72 20.31 5.16
C LYS A 159 40.85 20.72 3.70
N GLU A 160 39.96 20.27 2.82
CA GLU A 160 39.82 20.82 1.47
C GLU A 160 38.39 21.30 1.21
N ASP A 161 38.26 22.60 0.96
CA ASP A 161 37.31 23.14 -0.01
C ASP A 161 37.83 22.74 -1.40
N ARG A 162 37.15 21.83 -2.11
CA ARG A 162 37.60 21.41 -3.45
C ARG A 162 37.06 22.35 -4.54
N PRO A 163 37.92 22.89 -5.43
CA PRO A 163 37.46 23.53 -6.66
C PRO A 163 37.02 22.47 -7.69
N ALA A 164 36.20 22.89 -8.66
CA ALA A 164 35.66 22.03 -9.72
C ALA A 164 36.79 21.27 -10.48
N TYR A 165 36.60 19.97 -10.69
CA TYR A 165 37.55 19.07 -11.36
C TYR A 165 37.84 19.50 -12.82
N ASP A 166 39.10 19.83 -13.14
CA ASP A 166 39.55 20.15 -14.51
C ASP A 166 39.93 18.88 -15.26
N TRP A 167 38.92 18.25 -15.87
CA TRP A 167 39.06 17.00 -16.60
C TRP A 167 40.05 17.08 -17.78
N LYS A 168 40.25 18.25 -18.39
CA LYS A 168 41.21 18.42 -19.51
C LYS A 168 42.66 18.23 -19.03
N LYS A 169 42.98 18.60 -17.79
CA LYS A 169 44.30 18.30 -17.19
C LYS A 169 44.47 16.83 -16.88
N VAL A 170 43.42 16.14 -16.42
CA VAL A 170 43.45 14.70 -16.13
C VAL A 170 43.78 13.89 -17.38
N ALA A 171 43.21 14.24 -18.55
CA ALA A 171 43.55 13.56 -19.81
C ALA A 171 44.92 13.92 -20.41
N ALA A 172 45.52 15.04 -20.00
CA ALA A 172 46.90 15.36 -20.36
C ALA A 172 47.92 14.60 -19.51
N THR A 173 47.48 13.88 -18.46
CA THR A 173 48.34 12.99 -17.68
C THR A 173 48.56 11.67 -18.41
N LYS A 174 49.69 11.01 -18.09
CA LYS A 174 50.09 9.69 -18.63
C LYS A 174 49.05 8.57 -18.48
N TYR A 175 48.01 8.74 -17.65
CA TYR A 175 47.04 7.69 -17.31
C TYR A 175 45.74 7.75 -18.11
N GLY A 176 45.41 8.87 -18.75
CA GLY A 176 44.19 9.01 -19.57
C GLY A 176 42.90 8.57 -18.86
N LEU A 177 41.82 8.40 -19.62
CA LEU A 177 40.64 7.66 -19.18
C LEU A 177 40.89 6.15 -19.29
N PRO A 178 40.15 5.31 -18.54
CA PRO A 178 40.27 3.85 -18.68
C PRO A 178 40.06 3.40 -20.13
N GLU A 179 40.93 2.52 -20.63
CA GLU A 179 40.82 1.97 -21.99
C GLU A 179 39.58 1.07 -22.10
N GLY A 180 38.78 1.26 -23.15
CA GLY A 180 37.57 0.48 -23.43
C GLY A 180 36.27 1.29 -23.32
N LYS A 181 35.13 0.59 -23.41
CA LYS A 181 33.81 1.23 -23.39
C LYS A 181 33.43 1.70 -21.98
N LEU A 182 33.07 2.97 -21.85
CA LEU A 182 32.71 3.62 -20.59
C LEU A 182 31.20 3.88 -20.54
N TYR A 183 30.55 3.42 -19.49
CA TYR A 183 29.13 3.65 -19.25
C TYR A 183 28.96 4.73 -18.17
N VAL A 184 28.30 5.83 -18.49
CA VAL A 184 28.05 6.93 -17.53
C VAL A 184 26.64 6.83 -16.98
N SER A 185 26.50 6.85 -15.66
CA SER A 185 25.23 6.53 -14.99
C SER A 185 24.17 7.62 -15.08
N SER A 186 24.58 8.90 -15.08
CA SER A 186 23.67 10.05 -15.11
C SER A 186 24.38 11.31 -15.59
N MET A 187 23.63 12.19 -16.27
CA MET A 187 24.05 13.54 -16.67
C MET A 187 23.55 14.62 -15.70
N GLU A 188 22.85 14.25 -14.62
CA GLU A 188 22.34 15.20 -13.61
C GLU A 188 23.44 15.67 -12.66
N ASN A 189 24.50 14.89 -12.48
CA ASN A 189 25.69 15.30 -11.74
C ASN A 189 26.57 16.19 -12.64
N ALA A 190 26.86 17.41 -12.18
CA ALA A 190 27.60 18.43 -12.93
C ALA A 190 29.04 18.00 -13.29
N GLU A 191 29.69 17.20 -12.45
CA GLU A 191 31.06 16.72 -12.67
C GLU A 191 31.07 15.61 -13.73
N LEU A 192 30.12 14.67 -13.65
CA LEU A 192 29.95 13.62 -14.66
C LEU A 192 29.55 14.17 -16.02
N LYS A 193 28.66 15.17 -16.03
CA LYS A 193 28.27 15.88 -17.26
C LYS A 193 29.48 16.53 -17.91
N THR A 194 30.31 17.22 -17.13
CA THR A 194 31.52 17.88 -17.62
C THR A 194 32.53 16.86 -18.16
N MET A 195 32.72 15.73 -17.47
CA MET A 195 33.59 14.63 -17.92
C MET A 195 33.09 14.03 -19.24
N PHE A 196 31.80 13.67 -19.31
CA PHE A 196 31.19 13.08 -20.48
C PHE A 196 31.26 14.02 -21.70
N GLU A 197 30.95 15.30 -21.52
CA GLU A 197 31.04 16.29 -22.59
C GLU A 197 32.47 16.53 -23.07
N THR A 198 33.46 16.43 -22.17
CA THR A 198 34.87 16.61 -22.47
C THR A 198 35.45 15.45 -23.28
N PHE A 199 34.97 14.21 -23.07
CA PHE A 199 35.61 13.00 -23.59
C PHE A 199 34.79 12.15 -24.54
N LYS A 200 33.49 12.41 -24.71
CA LYS A 200 32.64 11.67 -25.66
C LYS A 200 33.15 11.66 -27.11
N SER A 201 33.98 12.62 -27.50
CA SER A 201 34.57 12.69 -28.85
C SER A 201 35.90 11.95 -28.99
N THR A 202 36.54 11.58 -27.87
CA THR A 202 37.88 11.00 -27.82
C THR A 202 37.94 9.65 -27.10
N SER A 203 36.84 9.17 -26.53
CA SER A 203 36.71 7.89 -25.84
C SER A 203 35.37 7.23 -26.16
N ASP A 204 35.31 5.89 -26.18
CA ASP A 204 34.08 5.12 -26.43
C ASP A 204 33.16 5.19 -25.21
N MET A 205 32.36 6.26 -25.12
CA MET A 205 31.48 6.56 -24.00
C MET A 205 30.03 6.45 -24.41
N GLU A 206 29.22 5.85 -23.54
CA GLU A 206 27.78 5.81 -23.72
C GLU A 206 27.07 6.10 -22.40
N LEU A 207 25.96 6.82 -22.47
CA LEU A 207 25.07 6.97 -21.32
C LEU A 207 24.42 5.62 -21.03
N MET A 208 24.27 5.25 -19.76
CA MET A 208 23.53 4.04 -19.42
C MET A 208 22.08 4.16 -19.89
N THR A 209 21.68 3.24 -20.76
CA THR A 209 20.30 3.02 -21.19
C THR A 209 19.83 1.66 -20.69
N GLU A 210 18.50 1.48 -20.61
CA GLU A 210 17.89 0.22 -20.19
C GLU A 210 18.34 -0.97 -21.07
N GLU A 211 18.54 -0.72 -22.37
CA GLU A 211 19.04 -1.72 -23.33
C GLU A 211 20.48 -2.17 -23.02
N ASN A 212 21.35 -1.22 -22.63
CA ASN A 212 22.76 -1.52 -22.34
C ASN A 212 22.95 -2.15 -20.96
N VAL A 213 22.12 -1.77 -19.98
CA VAL A 213 22.06 -2.43 -18.67
C VAL A 213 21.76 -3.92 -18.84
N ASN A 214 20.80 -4.29 -19.70
CA ASN A 214 20.47 -5.68 -20.00
C ASN A 214 21.62 -6.45 -20.71
N LYS A 215 22.41 -5.78 -21.55
CA LYS A 215 23.60 -6.37 -22.21
C LYS A 215 24.75 -6.59 -21.23
N ILE A 216 24.97 -5.68 -20.28
CA ILE A 216 25.97 -5.82 -19.21
C ILE A 216 25.57 -6.96 -18.26
N ILE A 217 24.30 -6.98 -17.85
CA ILE A 217 23.70 -8.02 -16.99
C ILE A 217 23.84 -9.42 -17.60
N SER A 218 23.61 -9.55 -18.90
CA SER A 218 23.72 -10.84 -19.60
C SER A 218 25.16 -11.26 -19.93
N GLY A 219 26.16 -10.47 -19.52
CA GLY A 219 27.58 -10.70 -19.82
C GLY A 219 27.92 -10.54 -21.31
N LYS A 220 27.05 -9.90 -22.09
CA LYS A 220 27.20 -9.69 -23.54
C LYS A 220 27.91 -8.37 -23.89
N ALA A 221 28.10 -7.49 -22.91
CA ALA A 221 28.88 -6.26 -23.05
C ALA A 221 29.90 -6.14 -21.90
N ASN A 222 31.12 -5.69 -22.23
CA ASN A 222 32.20 -5.41 -21.28
C ASN A 222 32.50 -3.91 -21.28
N GLY A 223 32.68 -3.32 -20.10
CA GLY A 223 33.02 -1.91 -19.94
C GLY A 223 33.19 -1.50 -18.48
N THR A 224 33.49 -0.23 -18.29
CA THR A 224 33.71 0.41 -16.97
C THR A 224 32.53 1.34 -16.66
N LEU A 225 31.87 1.17 -15.51
CA LEU A 225 30.77 2.06 -15.07
C LEU A 225 31.35 3.23 -14.29
N VAL A 226 30.90 4.43 -14.63
CA VAL A 226 31.19 5.66 -13.89
C VAL A 226 29.90 6.14 -13.23
N TYR A 227 29.85 6.12 -11.89
CA TYR A 227 28.70 6.54 -11.08
C TYR A 227 29.13 7.53 -10.00
N GLY A 228 28.54 8.73 -10.00
CA GLY A 228 28.99 9.82 -9.12
C GLY A 228 30.48 10.15 -9.34
N THR A 229 31.29 10.08 -8.28
CA THR A 229 32.76 10.23 -8.33
C THR A 229 33.51 8.89 -8.40
N ASP A 230 32.80 7.77 -8.43
CA ASP A 230 33.40 6.42 -8.39
C ASP A 230 33.53 5.82 -9.80
N ILE A 231 34.67 5.18 -10.05
CA ILE A 231 34.97 4.41 -11.27
C ILE A 231 34.99 2.93 -10.90
N TYR A 232 34.15 2.12 -11.56
CA TYR A 232 34.04 0.68 -11.34
C TYR A 232 34.60 -0.09 -12.56
N PRO A 233 35.87 -0.51 -12.52
CA PRO A 233 36.50 -1.24 -13.61
C PRO A 233 35.97 -2.68 -13.68
N GLU A 234 35.87 -3.20 -14.90
CA GLU A 234 35.55 -4.61 -15.18
C GLU A 234 34.29 -5.13 -14.46
N ILE A 235 33.10 -4.67 -14.89
CA ILE A 235 31.81 -5.20 -14.42
C ILE A 235 31.64 -6.66 -14.88
N ARG A 236 32.31 -7.60 -14.21
CA ARG A 236 32.10 -9.04 -14.38
C ARG A 236 31.33 -9.56 -13.19
N LYS A 237 30.15 -10.14 -13.46
CA LYS A 237 29.36 -10.95 -12.52
C LYS A 237 28.95 -10.21 -11.23
N ILE A 238 28.49 -8.96 -11.32
CA ILE A 238 27.57 -8.46 -10.29
C ILE A 238 26.20 -9.07 -10.62
N SER A 239 25.55 -9.74 -9.66
CA SER A 239 24.20 -10.24 -9.89
C SER A 239 23.26 -9.07 -10.14
N VAL A 240 22.23 -9.25 -10.97
CA VAL A 240 21.17 -8.23 -11.21
C VAL A 240 20.65 -7.69 -9.89
N GLU A 241 20.48 -8.58 -8.91
CA GLU A 241 20.00 -8.26 -7.58
C GLU A 241 20.95 -7.33 -6.79
N GLU A 242 22.27 -7.54 -6.88
CA GLU A 242 23.26 -6.70 -6.20
C GLU A 242 23.45 -5.35 -6.88
N LEU A 243 23.41 -5.31 -8.22
CA LEU A 243 23.44 -4.06 -8.99
C LEU A 243 22.18 -3.23 -8.75
N TYR A 244 21.01 -3.89 -8.73
CA TYR A 244 19.72 -3.27 -8.44
C TYR A 244 19.64 -2.76 -7.01
N LYS A 245 20.06 -3.56 -6.01
CA LYS A 245 20.15 -3.11 -4.60
C LYS A 245 21.02 -1.86 -4.48
N ARG A 246 22.18 -1.80 -5.12
CA ARG A 246 23.08 -0.65 -4.99
C ARG A 246 22.58 0.61 -5.70
N LEU A 247 22.00 0.48 -6.89
CA LEU A 247 21.54 1.64 -7.67
C LEU A 247 20.18 2.17 -7.19
N VAL A 248 19.26 1.30 -6.77
CA VAL A 248 17.89 1.68 -6.44
C VAL A 248 17.75 2.08 -4.97
N VAL A 249 18.36 1.32 -4.03
CA VAL A 249 18.22 1.61 -2.59
C VAL A 249 18.91 2.92 -2.21
N GLY A 250 20.12 3.18 -2.75
CA GLY A 250 20.83 4.43 -2.51
C GLY A 250 20.06 5.64 -3.04
N ALA A 251 19.50 5.54 -4.25
CA ALA A 251 18.72 6.61 -4.85
C ALA A 251 17.42 6.91 -4.09
N VAL A 252 16.70 5.88 -3.62
CA VAL A 252 15.47 6.04 -2.81
C VAL A 252 15.80 6.69 -1.46
N PHE A 253 16.88 6.26 -0.80
CA PHE A 253 17.34 6.83 0.46
C PHE A 253 17.69 8.33 0.33
N GLU A 254 18.49 8.69 -0.67
CA GLU A 254 18.87 10.09 -0.93
C GLU A 254 17.64 10.96 -1.27
N LYS A 255 16.71 10.41 -2.06
CA LYS A 255 15.44 11.07 -2.38
C LYS A 255 14.62 11.35 -1.12
N ASN A 256 14.48 10.35 -0.25
CA ASN A 256 13.74 10.48 1.01
C ASN A 256 14.41 11.46 1.97
N GLN A 257 15.73 11.40 2.10
CA GLN A 257 16.51 12.32 2.91
C GLN A 257 16.27 13.77 2.48
N LYS A 258 16.35 14.05 1.17
CA LYS A 258 16.08 15.37 0.62
C LYS A 258 14.66 15.84 0.95
N ALA A 259 13.66 14.99 0.76
CA ALA A 259 12.26 15.34 1.05
C ALA A 259 12.04 15.64 2.54
N LEU A 260 12.50 14.78 3.44
CA LEU A 260 12.33 14.92 4.90
C LEU A 260 13.13 16.11 5.46
N SER A 261 14.29 16.43 4.88
CA SER A 261 15.08 17.60 5.28
C SER A 261 14.34 18.93 5.08
N SER A 262 13.32 18.95 4.20
CA SER A 262 12.48 20.12 3.95
C SER A 262 11.23 20.20 4.83
N CYS A 263 10.95 19.19 5.66
CA CYS A 263 9.77 19.17 6.52
C CYS A 263 9.95 20.08 7.74
N ALA A 264 8.96 20.92 8.01
CA ALA A 264 8.90 21.67 9.26
C ALA A 264 8.82 20.69 10.45
N GLY A 265 9.74 20.82 11.41
CA GLY A 265 9.78 19.97 12.60
C GLY A 265 10.65 18.71 12.48
N PHE A 266 11.22 18.41 11.29
CA PHE A 266 12.20 17.33 11.16
C PHE A 266 13.57 17.81 11.65
N HIS A 267 13.86 17.58 12.93
CA HIS A 267 15.07 18.08 13.60
C HIS A 267 16.06 16.94 13.88
N MET A 268 16.58 16.31 12.82
CA MET A 268 17.53 15.20 12.96
C MET A 268 18.75 15.42 12.06
N ASN A 269 19.92 15.04 12.58
CA ASN A 269 21.18 15.14 11.87
C ASN A 269 21.41 13.87 11.04
N PHE A 270 21.47 13.99 9.72
CA PHE A 270 21.68 12.85 8.81
C PHE A 270 23.15 12.39 8.72
N ASP A 271 24.01 12.83 9.64
CA ASP A 271 25.42 12.40 9.70
C ASP A 271 25.57 10.87 9.91
N GLU A 272 24.51 10.19 10.36
CA GLU A 272 24.44 8.72 10.44
C GLU A 272 23.93 8.11 9.11
N LYS A 273 24.82 7.42 8.40
CA LYS A 273 24.46 6.55 7.27
C LYS A 273 23.56 5.39 7.75
N PRO A 274 22.68 4.84 6.90
CA PRO A 274 21.86 3.68 7.28
C PRO A 274 22.77 2.58 7.82
N THR A 275 22.63 2.30 9.12
CA THR A 275 23.53 1.40 9.83
C THR A 275 23.14 -0.04 9.57
N THR A 276 24.11 -0.96 9.56
CA THR A 276 23.83 -2.41 9.55
C THR A 276 23.19 -2.90 10.85
N LYS A 277 22.97 -2.01 11.83
CA LYS A 277 22.40 -2.32 13.16
C LYS A 277 20.88 -2.16 13.23
N GLY A 278 20.25 -1.47 12.28
CA GLY A 278 18.79 -1.34 12.20
C GLY A 278 18.13 -2.59 11.62
N ASN A 279 16.94 -2.93 12.13
CA ASN A 279 16.10 -3.99 11.60
C ASN A 279 15.20 -3.45 10.48
N GLN A 280 14.79 -4.33 9.56
CA GLN A 280 13.70 -3.98 8.64
C GLN A 280 12.40 -3.85 9.45
N PRO A 281 11.72 -2.70 9.39
CA PRO A 281 10.51 -2.50 10.18
C PRO A 281 9.39 -3.41 9.69
N LYS A 282 8.56 -3.89 10.62
CA LYS A 282 7.33 -4.60 10.27
C LYS A 282 6.30 -3.60 9.77
N VAL A 283 5.79 -3.83 8.57
CA VAL A 283 4.68 -3.07 8.00
C VAL A 283 3.38 -3.67 8.53
N GLU A 284 2.78 -2.99 9.51
CA GLU A 284 1.51 -3.34 10.12
C GLU A 284 0.53 -2.18 10.01
N SER A 285 -0.75 -2.50 9.81
CA SER A 285 -1.81 -1.49 9.77
C SER A 285 -1.94 -0.79 11.12
N ARG A 286 -2.18 0.53 11.07
CA ARG A 286 -2.45 1.42 12.18
C ARG A 286 -3.82 2.10 12.07
N ILE A 287 -4.67 1.70 11.11
CA ILE A 287 -6.04 2.21 10.90
C ILE A 287 -6.87 2.20 12.17
N LYS A 288 -6.88 1.10 12.93
CA LYS A 288 -7.66 1.03 14.19
C LYS A 288 -7.22 2.10 15.18
N SER A 289 -5.92 2.26 15.36
CA SER A 289 -5.35 3.28 16.25
C SER A 289 -5.71 4.69 15.77
N PHE A 290 -5.55 4.95 14.47
CA PHE A 290 -5.92 6.23 13.85
C PHE A 290 -7.41 6.55 14.06
N LEU A 291 -8.32 5.64 13.69
CA LEU A 291 -9.76 5.87 13.78
C LEU A 291 -10.23 6.09 15.21
N SER A 292 -9.66 5.38 16.19
CA SER A 292 -9.97 5.58 17.62
C SER A 292 -9.58 6.97 18.14
N GLN A 293 -8.65 7.66 17.46
CA GLN A 293 -8.18 8.99 17.84
C GLN A 293 -8.88 10.12 17.07
N VAL A 294 -9.54 9.82 15.93
CA VAL A 294 -10.23 10.83 15.10
C VAL A 294 -11.33 11.57 15.88
N GLU A 295 -11.95 10.91 16.87
CA GLU A 295 -12.99 11.50 17.71
C GLU A 295 -12.45 12.22 18.96
N SER A 296 -11.14 12.17 19.19
CA SER A 296 -10.49 12.83 20.33
C SER A 296 -10.22 14.31 20.08
N ASP A 297 -10.23 15.12 21.15
CA ASP A 297 -9.78 16.51 21.13
C ASP A 297 -8.25 16.63 20.98
N ALA A 298 -7.51 15.56 21.25
CA ALA A 298 -6.07 15.51 21.06
C ALA A 298 -5.70 15.28 19.58
N PRO A 299 -4.57 15.84 19.08
CA PRO A 299 -4.06 15.49 17.77
C PRO A 299 -3.66 14.01 17.69
N ILE A 300 -3.68 13.46 16.48
CA ILE A 300 -3.47 12.03 16.26
C ILE A 300 -1.99 11.71 16.34
N ILE A 301 -1.63 10.68 17.12
CA ILE A 301 -0.27 10.16 17.23
C ILE A 301 -0.25 8.66 16.92
N LEU A 302 0.59 8.24 15.97
CA LEU A 302 0.81 6.85 15.61
C LEU A 302 2.24 6.45 15.96
N GLU A 303 2.39 5.28 16.57
CA GLU A 303 3.70 4.72 16.93
C GLU A 303 4.13 3.68 15.90
N ASP A 304 5.39 3.79 15.45
CA ASP A 304 6.06 2.84 14.55
C ASP A 304 5.18 2.45 13.35
N ALA A 305 4.66 3.47 12.67
CA ALA A 305 3.82 3.32 11.49
C ALA A 305 4.70 3.36 10.23
N TYR A 306 4.74 2.25 9.48
CA TYR A 306 5.60 2.11 8.29
C TYR A 306 4.82 1.78 7.00
N ASP A 307 3.49 1.70 7.06
CA ASP A 307 2.65 1.50 5.87
C ASP A 307 2.46 2.85 5.14
N ILE A 308 3.27 3.07 4.10
CA ILE A 308 3.28 4.33 3.33
C ILE A 308 1.92 4.62 2.69
N GLU A 309 1.26 3.62 2.11
CA GLU A 309 -0.03 3.81 1.45
C GLU A 309 -1.11 4.21 2.46
N GLU A 310 -1.09 3.57 3.64
CA GLU A 310 -2.01 3.87 4.71
C GLU A 310 -1.79 5.26 5.31
N ILE A 311 -0.54 5.65 5.57
CA ILE A 311 -0.20 6.97 6.11
C ILE A 311 -0.55 8.06 5.11
N THR A 312 -0.25 7.87 3.83
CA THR A 312 -0.64 8.80 2.76
C THR A 312 -2.16 8.96 2.70
N TRP A 313 -2.92 7.87 2.78
CA TRP A 313 -4.38 7.93 2.88
C TRP A 313 -4.85 8.72 4.11
N MET A 314 -4.26 8.51 5.28
CA MET A 314 -4.58 9.27 6.49
C MET A 314 -4.32 10.76 6.30
N CYS A 315 -3.17 11.14 5.74
CA CYS A 315 -2.83 12.53 5.45
C CYS A 315 -3.81 13.17 4.45
N ASP A 316 -4.20 12.47 3.39
CA ASP A 316 -5.17 13.00 2.43
C ASP A 316 -6.55 13.23 3.05
N ARG A 317 -6.97 12.33 3.94
CA ARG A 317 -8.26 12.39 4.62
C ARG A 317 -8.27 13.41 5.76
N LEU A 318 -7.14 13.69 6.40
CA LEU A 318 -7.06 14.72 7.43
C LEU A 318 -7.29 16.11 6.82
N ARG A 319 -8.20 16.87 7.43
CA ARG A 319 -8.35 18.29 7.10
C ARG A 319 -7.11 19.05 7.58
N VAL A 320 -6.68 20.06 6.84
CA VAL A 320 -5.60 20.94 7.32
C VAL A 320 -6.05 21.67 8.58
N SER A 321 -5.11 21.95 9.49
CA SER A 321 -5.40 22.53 10.81
C SER A 321 -6.24 23.82 10.73
N ASP A 322 -5.96 24.69 9.75
CA ASP A 322 -6.74 25.93 9.53
C ASP A 322 -8.21 25.67 9.16
N LYS A 323 -8.47 24.63 8.36
CA LYS A 323 -9.84 24.24 7.97
C LYS A 323 -10.56 23.50 9.10
N PHE A 324 -9.84 22.70 9.90
CA PHE A 324 -10.41 22.02 11.08
C PHE A 324 -10.63 22.98 12.25
N GLY A 325 -9.91 24.10 12.31
CA GLY A 325 -10.00 25.05 13.41
C GLY A 325 -9.25 24.62 14.67
N SER A 326 -8.34 23.66 14.59
CA SER A 326 -7.47 23.22 15.69
C SER A 326 -6.29 22.46 15.10
N ASP A 327 -5.27 22.14 15.91
CA ASP A 327 -4.20 21.26 15.45
C ASP A 327 -4.76 19.90 15.00
N ASN A 328 -4.50 19.56 13.75
CA ASN A 328 -4.95 18.34 13.10
C ASN A 328 -3.81 17.63 12.35
N ASN A 329 -2.57 17.87 12.76
CA ASN A 329 -1.42 17.15 12.24
C ASN A 329 -1.45 15.67 12.65
N LEU A 330 -0.86 14.83 11.79
CA LEU A 330 -0.57 13.42 12.05
C LEU A 330 0.84 13.31 12.63
N TYR A 331 0.95 13.03 13.92
CA TYR A 331 2.23 12.84 14.59
C TYR A 331 2.69 11.38 14.42
N LEU A 332 3.80 11.19 13.72
CA LEU A 332 4.42 9.88 13.48
C LEU A 332 5.59 9.72 14.44
N LYS A 333 5.39 8.94 15.51
CA LYS A 333 6.39 8.70 16.55
C LYS A 333 7.12 7.39 16.27
N TYR A 334 8.44 7.45 16.17
CA TYR A 334 9.28 6.26 15.98
C TYR A 334 10.10 5.98 17.23
N SER A 335 10.10 4.72 17.65
CA SER A 335 10.84 4.23 18.82
C SER A 335 12.33 4.02 18.51
N SER A 336 12.68 3.78 17.25
CA SER A 336 14.03 3.46 16.79
C SER A 336 14.42 4.28 15.55
N TRP A 337 15.41 5.16 15.71
CA TRP A 337 15.98 5.92 14.60
C TRP A 337 16.65 5.00 13.56
N ALA A 338 17.34 3.96 14.02
CA ALA A 338 18.00 3.00 13.13
C ALA A 338 17.00 2.24 12.25
N ASP A 339 15.84 1.86 12.80
CA ASP A 339 14.80 1.17 12.03
C ASP A 339 14.08 2.12 11.07
N PHE A 340 13.88 3.39 11.46
CA PHE A 340 13.39 4.43 10.56
C PHE A 340 14.33 4.68 9.38
N LEU A 341 15.64 4.83 9.63
CA LEU A 341 16.65 4.94 8.56
C LEU A 341 16.61 3.73 7.63
N LYS A 342 16.45 2.51 8.19
CA LYS A 342 16.28 1.30 7.39
C LYS A 342 15.03 1.31 6.53
N SER A 343 13.95 1.92 7.01
CA SER A 343 12.72 2.07 6.24
C SER A 343 12.94 2.91 4.97
N MET A 344 13.76 3.95 5.02
CA MET A 344 14.02 4.86 3.89
C MET A 344 14.79 4.21 2.74
N GLU A 345 15.35 3.02 2.94
CA GLU A 345 16.00 2.24 1.88
C GLU A 345 14.99 1.65 0.88
N ASN A 346 13.80 1.27 1.36
CA ASN A 346 12.84 0.48 0.59
C ASN A 346 11.43 1.12 0.52
N LEU A 347 11.16 2.15 1.32
CA LEU A 347 9.87 2.84 1.38
C LEU A 347 10.03 4.27 0.88
N ASP A 348 9.09 4.77 0.06
CA ASP A 348 9.10 6.15 -0.44
C ASP A 348 8.32 7.08 0.50
N TRP A 349 9.03 7.94 1.21
CA TRP A 349 8.46 8.89 2.17
C TRP A 349 8.12 10.25 1.55
N THR A 350 8.40 10.44 0.26
CA THR A 350 8.37 11.79 -0.33
C THR A 350 6.98 12.44 -0.33
N GLU A 351 5.93 11.67 -0.59
CA GLU A 351 4.55 12.18 -0.56
C GLU A 351 4.16 12.63 0.85
N ILE A 352 4.42 11.78 1.86
CA ILE A 352 4.14 12.06 3.27
C ILE A 352 4.92 13.30 3.75
N ALA A 353 6.20 13.40 3.38
CA ALA A 353 7.06 14.54 3.71
C ALA A 353 6.51 15.86 3.13
N SER A 354 5.99 15.81 1.89
CA SER A 354 5.51 17.00 1.17
C SER A 354 4.06 17.40 1.50
N CYS A 355 3.28 16.55 2.18
CA CYS A 355 1.85 16.78 2.38
C CYS A 355 1.52 17.92 3.36
N GLY A 356 2.49 18.37 4.16
CA GLY A 356 2.35 19.47 5.13
C GLY A 356 1.44 19.16 6.33
N LYS A 357 1.08 17.89 6.54
CA LYS A 357 0.21 17.43 7.64
C LYS A 357 0.88 16.43 8.58
N ALA A 358 2.04 15.88 8.21
CA ALA A 358 2.77 14.90 9.01
C ALA A 358 3.88 15.58 9.83
N VAL A 359 4.00 15.19 11.10
CA VAL A 359 5.07 15.63 12.01
C VAL A 359 5.80 14.41 12.54
N PHE A 360 7.11 14.32 12.29
CA PHE A 360 7.93 13.18 12.69
C PHE A 360 8.52 13.41 14.08
N LEU A 361 8.41 12.42 14.97
CA LEU A 361 8.91 12.47 16.34
C LEU A 361 9.82 11.26 16.61
N PHE A 362 11.04 11.51 17.08
CA PHE A 362 12.02 10.50 17.44
C PHE A 362 12.35 10.62 18.93
N GLY A 363 11.71 9.76 19.74
CA GLY A 363 11.86 9.74 21.19
C GLY A 363 10.91 10.67 21.98
N GLU A 364 10.92 10.51 23.30
CA GLU A 364 10.00 11.20 24.21
C GLU A 364 10.30 12.71 24.36
N GLU A 365 11.55 13.13 24.21
CA GLU A 365 11.92 14.55 24.29
C GLU A 365 11.24 15.37 23.18
N GLN A 366 11.29 14.88 21.94
CA GLN A 366 10.63 15.53 20.82
C GLN A 366 9.11 15.53 20.97
N LYS A 367 8.53 14.43 21.47
CA LYS A 367 7.10 14.38 21.79
C LYS A 367 6.72 15.46 22.82
N GLN A 368 7.45 15.57 23.93
CA GLN A 368 7.17 16.58 24.96
C GLN A 368 7.28 18.02 24.43
N LYS A 369 8.18 18.26 23.48
CA LYS A 369 8.41 19.59 22.91
C LYS A 369 7.43 19.98 21.81
N TYR A 370 7.04 19.04 20.94
CA TYR A 370 6.33 19.34 19.70
C TYR A 370 4.89 18.82 19.65
N TYR A 371 4.52 17.82 20.48
CA TYR A 371 3.13 17.36 20.57
C TYR A 371 2.33 18.26 21.53
N PRO A 372 1.25 18.93 21.08
CA PRO A 372 0.55 19.86 21.93
C PRO A 372 -0.39 19.12 22.89
N ALA A 373 -0.11 19.26 24.19
CA ALA A 373 -0.93 18.67 25.25
C ALA A 373 -2.38 19.21 25.29
N LYS A 374 -2.61 20.45 24.81
CA LYS A 374 -3.94 21.05 24.60
C LYS A 374 -3.91 21.92 23.34
N PRO A 375 -4.50 21.49 22.23
CA PRO A 375 -4.48 22.29 21.00
C PRO A 375 -5.39 23.53 21.14
N LYS A 376 -5.02 24.62 20.45
CA LYS A 376 -5.81 25.85 20.45
C LYS A 376 -7.03 25.67 19.55
N LEU A 377 -8.20 25.99 20.08
CA LEU A 377 -9.45 25.96 19.33
C LEU A 377 -9.69 27.30 18.62
N GLY A 378 -10.02 27.22 17.35
CA GLY A 378 -10.50 28.27 16.48
C GLY A 378 -11.81 27.86 15.81
N THR A 379 -12.25 28.62 14.80
CA THR A 379 -13.51 28.36 14.11
C THR A 379 -13.30 27.40 12.94
N PRO A 380 -13.91 26.21 12.92
CA PRO A 380 -13.81 25.28 11.79
C PRO A 380 -14.47 25.87 10.54
N LEU A 381 -13.86 25.65 9.38
CA LEU A 381 -14.42 26.01 8.08
C LEU A 381 -15.32 24.91 7.55
N SER A 382 -16.33 25.28 6.76
CA SER A 382 -17.17 24.33 6.04
C SER A 382 -16.35 23.50 5.05
N LEU A 383 -16.71 22.22 4.94
CA LEU A 383 -16.12 21.29 3.99
C LEU A 383 -16.26 21.78 2.55
N GLN A 384 -15.17 21.71 1.78
CA GLN A 384 -15.10 22.07 0.36
C GLN A 384 -15.03 20.83 -0.54
N ILE A 385 -15.36 20.98 -1.84
CA ILE A 385 -15.39 19.87 -2.80
C ILE A 385 -14.00 19.25 -3.06
N ASP A 386 -12.93 20.04 -3.00
CA ASP A 386 -11.55 19.61 -3.21
C ASP A 386 -11.05 18.69 -2.09
N GLU A 387 -11.64 18.79 -0.90
CA GLU A 387 -11.30 17.96 0.27
C GLU A 387 -11.86 16.52 0.16
N ILE A 388 -12.82 16.28 -0.75
CA ILE A 388 -13.46 14.96 -0.91
C ILE A 388 -12.67 14.14 -1.94
N VAL A 389 -11.93 13.14 -1.43
CA VAL A 389 -11.00 12.31 -2.22
C VAL A 389 -11.41 10.84 -2.34
N GLU A 390 -12.37 10.38 -1.54
CA GLU A 390 -12.73 8.97 -1.41
C GLU A 390 -14.20 8.70 -1.78
N LEU A 391 -14.38 7.61 -2.54
CA LEU A 391 -15.67 7.09 -2.95
C LEU A 391 -15.83 5.65 -2.44
N VAL A 392 -16.83 5.44 -1.60
CA VAL A 392 -17.32 4.12 -1.21
C VAL A 392 -18.53 3.78 -2.07
N GLN A 393 -18.39 2.81 -2.96
CA GLN A 393 -19.49 2.37 -3.80
C GLN A 393 -20.19 1.16 -3.19
N SER A 394 -21.49 1.29 -2.94
CA SER A 394 -22.36 0.15 -2.69
C SER A 394 -22.57 -0.61 -4.00
N ARG A 395 -22.40 -1.93 -3.95
CA ARG A 395 -22.68 -2.87 -5.03
C ARG A 395 -23.97 -3.61 -4.66
N PRO A 396 -25.13 -2.97 -4.85
CA PRO A 396 -26.39 -3.56 -4.42
C PRO A 396 -26.62 -4.85 -5.21
N ARG A 397 -27.07 -5.88 -4.50
CA ARG A 397 -27.59 -7.11 -5.10
C ARG A 397 -29.09 -7.13 -4.85
N SER A 398 -29.88 -7.30 -5.92
CA SER A 398 -31.33 -7.33 -5.82
C SER A 398 -31.78 -8.36 -4.77
N PHE A 399 -32.74 -7.97 -3.93
CA PHE A 399 -33.35 -8.82 -2.89
C PHE A 399 -32.39 -9.39 -1.83
N SER A 400 -31.19 -8.81 -1.69
CA SER A 400 -30.18 -9.21 -0.69
C SER A 400 -30.19 -8.31 0.56
N GLY A 401 -31.17 -7.40 0.68
CA GLY A 401 -31.23 -6.42 1.77
C GLY A 401 -30.43 -5.14 1.52
N SER A 402 -30.18 -4.79 0.26
CA SER A 402 -29.38 -3.60 -0.12
C SER A 402 -29.96 -2.29 0.41
N ASP A 403 -31.29 -2.13 0.42
CA ASP A 403 -31.91 -0.93 0.98
C ASP A 403 -31.64 -0.81 2.49
N PHE A 404 -31.82 -1.91 3.24
CA PHE A 404 -31.47 -1.98 4.66
C PHE A 404 -29.98 -1.67 4.90
N PHE A 405 -29.09 -2.23 4.09
CA PHE A 405 -27.66 -1.96 4.16
C PHE A 405 -27.32 -0.47 3.93
N ASN A 406 -27.92 0.17 2.93
CA ASN A 406 -27.73 1.58 2.67
C ASN A 406 -28.24 2.45 3.83
N MET A 407 -29.34 2.06 4.46
CA MET A 407 -29.96 2.81 5.57
C MET A 407 -29.15 2.74 6.88
N ILE A 408 -28.37 1.68 7.08
CA ILE A 408 -27.43 1.56 8.21
C ILE A 408 -26.29 2.58 8.09
N LEU A 409 -25.84 2.87 6.87
CA LEU A 409 -24.75 3.80 6.62
C LEU A 409 -25.22 5.25 6.42
N ASP A 410 -26.54 5.45 6.28
CA ASP A 410 -27.11 6.78 6.14
C ASP A 410 -26.80 7.64 7.38
N SER A 411 -26.52 8.92 7.13
CA SER A 411 -26.25 9.92 8.17
C SER A 411 -25.01 9.66 9.04
N HIS A 412 -24.20 8.65 8.71
CA HIS A 412 -22.93 8.41 9.37
C HIS A 412 -22.02 9.65 9.32
N PRO A 413 -21.43 10.14 10.43
CA PRO A 413 -20.69 11.41 10.47
C PRO A 413 -19.57 11.56 9.45
N SER A 414 -18.92 10.44 9.08
CA SER A 414 -17.82 10.41 8.10
C SER A 414 -18.25 9.97 6.69
N LEU A 415 -19.55 9.89 6.40
CA LEU A 415 -20.09 9.60 5.07
C LEU A 415 -21.02 10.71 4.58
N LEU A 416 -20.80 11.12 3.34
CA LEU A 416 -21.77 11.86 2.55
C LEU A 416 -22.75 10.85 1.95
N THR A 417 -23.93 10.76 2.54
CA THR A 417 -25.01 9.86 2.08
C THR A 417 -26.14 10.70 1.47
N ILE A 418 -26.96 10.05 0.66
CA ILE A 418 -28.17 10.61 0.07
C ILE A 418 -29.27 9.56 0.17
N GLY A 419 -30.52 9.98 -0.08
CA GLY A 419 -31.64 9.06 -0.14
C GLY A 419 -31.40 7.92 -1.12
N TRP A 420 -31.91 6.73 -0.78
CA TRP A 420 -31.70 5.50 -1.56
C TRP A 420 -32.01 5.71 -3.04
N HIS A 421 -31.27 5.02 -3.92
CA HIS A 421 -31.39 5.11 -5.38
C HIS A 421 -31.25 6.54 -5.96
N GLY A 422 -30.89 7.53 -5.13
CA GLY A 422 -30.58 8.88 -5.57
C GLY A 422 -29.40 8.88 -6.53
N LEU A 423 -29.45 9.74 -7.55
CA LEU A 423 -28.36 9.92 -8.51
C LEU A 423 -27.98 8.69 -9.34
N SER A 424 -28.81 7.63 -9.37
CA SER A 424 -28.56 6.40 -10.16
C SER A 424 -28.35 6.61 -11.67
N ILE A 425 -28.73 7.78 -12.21
CA ILE A 425 -28.49 8.21 -13.59
C ILE A 425 -27.88 9.62 -13.65
N PHE A 426 -27.04 9.95 -12.67
CA PHE A 426 -26.43 11.27 -12.52
C PHE A 426 -25.66 11.73 -13.75
N THR A 427 -24.93 10.85 -14.43
CA THR A 427 -24.14 11.18 -15.63
C THR A 427 -24.99 11.78 -16.74
N LEU A 428 -26.21 11.27 -16.93
CA LEU A 428 -27.18 11.84 -17.86
C LEU A 428 -27.78 13.15 -17.34
N LEU A 429 -28.09 13.25 -16.05
CA LEU A 429 -28.54 14.50 -15.44
C LEU A 429 -27.49 15.60 -15.61
N TRP A 430 -26.23 15.32 -15.33
CA TRP A 430 -25.12 16.23 -15.52
C TRP A 430 -24.98 16.65 -16.99
N LYS A 431 -25.06 15.70 -17.93
CA LYS A 431 -24.98 16.00 -19.37
C LYS A 431 -26.03 17.01 -19.83
N ILE A 432 -27.26 16.90 -19.32
CA ILE A 432 -28.39 17.74 -19.73
C ILE A 432 -28.39 19.08 -18.97
N PHE A 433 -28.26 19.02 -17.65
CA PHE A 433 -28.47 20.18 -16.78
C PHE A 433 -27.21 20.97 -16.45
N CYS A 434 -26.02 20.36 -16.51
CA CYS A 434 -24.80 20.93 -15.94
C CYS A 434 -23.69 21.14 -16.96
N LYS A 435 -23.52 20.21 -17.91
CA LYS A 435 -22.42 20.24 -18.87
C LYS A 435 -22.48 21.51 -19.73
N ASP A 436 -21.30 22.13 -19.89
CA ASP A 436 -21.08 23.36 -20.67
C ASP A 436 -21.86 24.61 -20.19
N LYS A 437 -22.52 24.54 -19.03
CA LYS A 437 -23.22 25.65 -18.38
C LYS A 437 -22.42 26.18 -17.19
N THR A 438 -22.56 27.47 -16.90
CA THR A 438 -22.18 28.03 -15.60
C THR A 438 -23.07 27.44 -14.51
N VAL A 439 -22.62 27.46 -13.25
CA VAL A 439 -23.41 26.97 -12.12
C VAL A 439 -24.75 27.70 -12.02
N LYS A 440 -24.76 29.02 -12.26
CA LYS A 440 -25.98 29.83 -12.27
C LYS A 440 -26.98 29.38 -13.32
N GLU A 441 -26.52 29.19 -14.57
CA GLU A 441 -27.37 28.68 -15.66
C GLU A 441 -27.88 27.27 -15.38
N ALA A 442 -27.02 26.39 -14.86
CA ALA A 442 -27.37 25.02 -14.53
C ALA A 442 -28.41 24.92 -13.40
N VAL A 443 -28.24 25.73 -12.34
CA VAL A 443 -29.19 25.79 -11.22
C VAL A 443 -30.54 26.33 -11.68
N GLU A 444 -30.55 27.33 -12.56
CA GLU A 444 -31.79 27.85 -13.15
C GLU A 444 -32.49 26.81 -14.03
N HIS A 445 -31.74 26.06 -14.85
CA HIS A 445 -32.27 24.98 -15.66
C HIS A 445 -32.80 23.81 -14.80
N LEU A 446 -32.13 23.47 -13.69
CA LEU A 446 -32.64 22.51 -12.71
C LEU A 446 -33.93 23.00 -12.04
N ARG A 447 -34.03 24.30 -11.76
CA ARG A 447 -35.24 24.91 -11.18
C ARG A 447 -36.40 24.82 -12.16
N ASN A 448 -36.14 25.15 -13.43
CA ASN A 448 -37.12 25.26 -14.50
C ASN A 448 -36.71 24.40 -15.72
N PRO A 449 -36.94 23.07 -15.69
CA PRO A 449 -36.71 22.20 -16.85
C PRO A 449 -37.55 22.62 -18.05
N ASN A 450 -37.00 22.55 -19.25
CA ASN A 450 -37.63 23.05 -20.48
C ASN A 450 -38.65 22.07 -21.04
N GLU A 451 -38.39 20.77 -20.89
CA GLU A 451 -39.20 19.68 -21.48
C GLU A 451 -39.74 18.73 -20.40
N LYS A 452 -40.77 17.94 -20.76
CA LYS A 452 -41.37 16.95 -19.83
C LYS A 452 -40.38 15.84 -19.47
N GLU A 453 -39.53 15.48 -20.42
CA GLU A 453 -38.49 14.46 -20.33
C GLU A 453 -37.39 14.92 -19.37
N GLU A 454 -36.97 16.19 -19.46
CA GLU A 454 -36.04 16.81 -18.53
C GLU A 454 -36.62 16.86 -17.12
N LEU A 455 -37.89 17.28 -16.98
CA LEU A 455 -38.60 17.30 -15.70
C LEU A 455 -38.66 15.90 -15.07
N PHE A 456 -38.96 14.88 -15.86
CA PHE A 456 -38.96 13.48 -15.44
C PHE A 456 -37.56 13.06 -14.97
N LEU A 457 -36.51 13.32 -15.76
CA LEU A 457 -35.13 12.98 -15.43
C LEU A 457 -34.67 13.66 -14.13
N ARG A 458 -34.94 14.96 -13.98
CA ARG A 458 -34.63 15.71 -12.76
C ARG A 458 -35.31 15.09 -11.56
N ASN A 459 -36.63 14.89 -11.62
CA ASN A 459 -37.39 14.36 -10.49
C ASN A 459 -36.95 12.92 -10.15
N LEU A 460 -36.62 12.10 -11.14
CA LEU A 460 -36.14 10.74 -10.92
C LEU A 460 -34.84 10.69 -10.09
N ASN A 461 -33.94 11.66 -10.28
CA ASN A 461 -32.71 11.76 -9.50
C ASN A 461 -32.91 12.50 -8.18
N LEU A 462 -33.46 13.72 -8.24
CA LEU A 462 -33.50 14.62 -7.09
C LEU A 462 -34.55 14.21 -6.06
N ALA A 463 -35.69 13.65 -6.47
CA ALA A 463 -36.71 13.20 -5.51
C ALA A 463 -36.24 11.97 -4.73
N ASN A 464 -35.52 11.04 -5.37
CA ASN A 464 -34.91 9.90 -4.69
C ASN A 464 -33.76 10.35 -3.77
N MET A 465 -32.91 11.27 -4.24
CA MET A 465 -31.81 11.83 -3.45
C MET A 465 -32.31 12.58 -2.20
N LEU A 466 -33.35 13.41 -2.32
CA LEU A 466 -33.82 14.30 -1.24
C LEU A 466 -35.02 13.76 -0.44
N LYS A 467 -35.56 12.58 -0.82
CA LYS A 467 -36.63 11.73 -0.24
C LYS A 467 -37.36 12.20 1.04
N TYR A 468 -38.66 11.88 1.15
CA TYR A 468 -39.61 12.32 2.19
C TYR A 468 -39.98 13.80 2.14
N LYS A 469 -39.00 14.70 2.21
CA LYS A 469 -39.21 16.16 2.21
C LYS A 469 -38.68 16.85 0.96
N TYR A 470 -38.81 16.19 -0.19
CA TYR A 470 -38.25 16.65 -1.47
C TYR A 470 -38.59 18.12 -1.78
N LYS A 471 -39.88 18.50 -1.68
CA LYS A 471 -40.33 19.86 -2.01
C LYS A 471 -39.73 20.92 -1.08
N GLU A 472 -39.57 20.59 0.20
CA GLU A 472 -39.00 21.48 1.21
C GLU A 472 -37.49 21.59 1.07
N ARG A 473 -36.81 20.47 0.74
CA ARG A 473 -35.35 20.39 0.64
C ARG A 473 -34.80 20.90 -0.70
N LEU A 474 -35.59 20.87 -1.77
CA LEU A 474 -35.15 21.25 -3.11
C LEU A 474 -34.63 22.70 -3.19
N PRO A 475 -35.29 23.74 -2.62
CA PRO A 475 -34.74 25.09 -2.60
C PRO A 475 -33.37 25.18 -1.92
N PHE A 476 -33.22 24.61 -0.73
CA PHE A 476 -31.96 24.58 0.01
C PHE A 476 -30.86 23.83 -0.75
N PHE A 477 -31.22 22.74 -1.43
CA PHE A 477 -30.29 22.01 -2.30
C PHE A 477 -29.82 22.86 -3.48
N LEU A 478 -30.72 23.60 -4.14
CA LEU A 478 -30.32 24.45 -5.27
C LEU A 478 -29.45 25.62 -4.80
N GLU A 479 -29.76 26.22 -3.65
CA GLU A 479 -28.93 27.25 -3.02
C GLU A 479 -27.55 26.71 -2.60
N GLY A 480 -27.50 25.52 -2.00
CA GLY A 480 -26.25 24.88 -1.60
C GLY A 480 -25.31 24.61 -2.77
N LEU A 481 -25.82 24.32 -3.98
CA LEU A 481 -24.97 24.20 -5.18
C LEU A 481 -24.20 25.49 -5.46
N THR A 482 -24.82 26.66 -5.27
CA THR A 482 -24.18 27.97 -5.45
C THR A 482 -23.25 28.37 -4.30
N LEU A 483 -23.37 27.70 -3.14
CA LEU A 483 -22.45 27.86 -2.02
C LEU A 483 -21.16 27.08 -2.24
N TYR A 484 -21.27 25.85 -2.75
CA TYR A 484 -20.13 24.95 -2.94
C TYR A 484 -19.43 25.14 -4.30
N LEU A 485 -20.11 25.74 -5.28
CA LEU A 485 -19.56 26.03 -6.60
C LEU A 485 -19.73 27.51 -6.95
N ASN A 486 -18.68 28.14 -7.46
CA ASN A 486 -18.75 29.53 -7.92
C ASN A 486 -19.82 29.69 -9.03
N PRO A 487 -20.84 30.57 -8.85
CA PRO A 487 -21.96 30.74 -9.79
C PRO A 487 -21.58 31.01 -11.24
N GLU A 488 -20.47 31.71 -11.47
CA GLU A 488 -20.05 32.21 -12.79
C GLU A 488 -19.06 31.25 -13.49
N LYS A 489 -18.68 30.15 -12.84
CA LYS A 489 -17.74 29.16 -13.39
C LYS A 489 -18.46 27.94 -13.94
N LYS A 490 -17.80 27.26 -14.88
CA LYS A 490 -18.17 25.92 -15.36
C LYS A 490 -17.30 24.89 -14.64
N TYR A 491 -17.88 23.74 -14.32
CA TYR A 491 -17.22 22.67 -13.58
C TYR A 491 -17.39 21.32 -14.28
N GLY A 492 -16.46 20.40 -14.00
CA GLY A 492 -16.46 19.06 -14.57
C GLY A 492 -17.46 18.11 -13.89
N LEU A 493 -17.51 16.87 -14.38
CA LEU A 493 -18.38 15.82 -13.87
C LEU A 493 -18.20 15.56 -12.36
N HIS A 494 -16.95 15.44 -11.90
CA HIS A 494 -16.64 15.10 -10.50
C HIS A 494 -16.98 16.22 -9.53
N ASP A 495 -16.72 17.47 -9.90
CA ASP A 495 -17.03 18.65 -9.07
C ASP A 495 -18.54 18.77 -8.82
N TRP A 496 -19.32 18.62 -9.89
CA TRP A 496 -20.79 18.59 -9.79
C TRP A 496 -21.26 17.43 -8.93
N PHE A 497 -20.69 16.23 -9.08
CA PHE A 497 -21.07 15.07 -8.29
C PHE A 497 -20.82 15.31 -6.79
N LYS A 498 -19.63 15.82 -6.43
CA LYS A 498 -19.29 16.17 -5.05
C LYS A 498 -20.18 17.28 -4.49
N ALA A 499 -20.45 18.31 -5.29
CA ALA A 499 -21.34 19.41 -4.90
C ALA A 499 -22.79 18.95 -4.68
N PHE A 500 -23.29 18.01 -5.49
CA PHE A 500 -24.62 17.43 -5.29
C PHE A 500 -24.71 16.71 -3.94
N TYR A 501 -23.70 15.91 -3.59
CA TYR A 501 -23.64 15.25 -2.28
C TYR A 501 -23.55 16.24 -1.13
N LEU A 502 -22.66 17.23 -1.20
CA LEU A 502 -22.53 18.27 -0.18
C LEU A 502 -23.84 19.05 -0.01
N SER A 503 -24.44 19.46 -1.12
CA SER A 503 -25.67 20.25 -1.10
C SER A 503 -26.87 19.45 -0.60
N ALA A 504 -26.98 18.17 -0.97
CA ALA A 504 -28.04 17.29 -0.46
C ALA A 504 -27.92 17.11 1.06
N ASN A 505 -26.69 16.96 1.57
CA ASN A 505 -26.44 16.86 3.00
C ASN A 505 -26.69 18.19 3.74
N ALA A 506 -26.33 19.32 3.13
CA ALA A 506 -26.62 20.64 3.68
C ALA A 506 -28.15 20.91 3.75
N ALA A 507 -28.91 20.47 2.74
CA ALA A 507 -30.36 20.59 2.69
C ALA A 507 -31.09 19.80 3.78
N VAL A 508 -30.44 18.81 4.40
CA VAL A 508 -30.95 18.06 5.56
C VAL A 508 -30.35 18.55 6.88
N GLY A 509 -29.60 19.65 6.86
CA GLY A 509 -29.01 20.28 8.03
C GLY A 509 -27.71 19.63 8.53
N ARG A 510 -27.11 18.69 7.79
CA ARG A 510 -25.86 18.05 8.19
C ARG A 510 -24.68 19.00 7.99
N LYS A 511 -23.77 18.98 8.98
CA LYS A 511 -22.51 19.74 8.95
C LYS A 511 -21.34 18.77 9.14
N PHE A 512 -20.29 18.98 8.36
CA PHE A 512 -19.08 18.16 8.42
C PHE A 512 -17.93 18.99 8.99
N LEU A 513 -17.76 18.90 10.31
CA LEU A 513 -16.74 19.62 11.08
C LEU A 513 -15.70 18.66 11.68
N GLN A 514 -15.72 17.38 11.29
CA GLN A 514 -14.83 16.36 11.82
C GLN A 514 -13.38 16.57 11.35
N ARG A 515 -12.43 15.95 12.05
CA ARG A 515 -10.98 15.97 11.71
C ARG A 515 -10.68 15.42 10.33
N ILE A 516 -11.40 14.37 9.94
CA ILE A 516 -11.26 13.74 8.63
C ILE A 516 -12.37 14.21 7.70
N THR A 517 -12.03 14.32 6.42
CA THR A 517 -13.00 14.55 5.35
C THR A 517 -13.93 13.33 5.26
N PRO A 518 -15.22 13.48 4.90
CA PRO A 518 -16.11 12.34 4.72
C PRO A 518 -15.90 11.67 3.37
N ALA A 519 -16.22 10.38 3.26
CA ALA A 519 -16.23 9.68 1.96
C ALA A 519 -17.62 9.81 1.33
N ILE A 520 -17.72 9.80 0.00
CA ILE A 520 -19.02 9.69 -0.65
C ILE A 520 -19.46 8.24 -0.59
N PHE A 521 -20.65 7.99 -0.04
CA PHE A 521 -21.30 6.69 -0.14
C PHE A 521 -22.26 6.70 -1.34
N TYR A 522 -21.92 5.94 -2.38
CA TYR A 522 -22.64 5.94 -3.64
C TYR A 522 -23.22 4.57 -3.95
N ASP A 523 -24.54 4.51 -4.01
CA ASP A 523 -25.28 3.33 -4.42
C ASP A 523 -25.73 3.47 -5.88
N ILE A 524 -25.12 2.69 -6.78
CA ILE A 524 -25.56 2.61 -8.17
C ILE A 524 -26.63 1.54 -8.27
N HIS A 525 -27.89 1.95 -8.14
CA HIS A 525 -29.01 1.03 -8.35
C HIS A 525 -29.33 0.89 -9.85
N GLY A 526 -29.59 -0.34 -10.28
CA GLY A 526 -29.79 -0.69 -11.69
C GLY A 526 -31.10 -0.17 -12.28
N MET A 527 -31.17 1.11 -12.65
CA MET A 527 -32.35 1.72 -13.30
C MET A 527 -32.37 1.50 -14.83
N ASN A 528 -31.83 0.38 -15.30
CA ASN A 528 -31.67 0.06 -16.72
C ASN A 528 -32.99 0.12 -17.51
N GLN A 529 -34.13 -0.08 -16.85
CA GLN A 529 -35.46 0.04 -17.44
C GLN A 529 -35.85 1.50 -17.75
N HIS A 530 -35.48 2.45 -16.88
CA HIS A 530 -35.71 3.88 -17.11
C HIS A 530 -34.75 4.44 -18.15
N LYS A 531 -33.52 3.92 -18.17
CA LYS A 531 -32.50 4.23 -19.17
C LYS A 531 -33.04 3.96 -20.59
N LYS A 532 -33.62 2.79 -20.90
CA LYS A 532 -34.19 2.51 -22.24
C LYS A 532 -35.31 3.47 -22.69
N ARG A 533 -36.10 4.05 -21.77
CA ARG A 533 -37.25 4.92 -22.10
C ARG A 533 -36.86 6.32 -22.62
N ILE A 534 -35.61 6.74 -22.48
CA ILE A 534 -35.16 8.12 -22.74
C ILE A 534 -34.12 8.22 -23.89
N GLY A 535 -34.16 7.33 -24.88
CA GLY A 535 -33.28 7.41 -26.07
C GLY A 535 -31.81 7.08 -25.79
N PHE A 536 -31.58 6.13 -24.89
CA PHE A 536 -30.33 5.90 -24.19
C PHE A 536 -29.28 5.09 -24.98
N ASN A 537 -28.08 5.65 -25.10
CA ASN A 537 -26.89 4.94 -25.58
C ASN A 537 -26.15 4.30 -24.39
N TRP A 538 -26.27 2.98 -24.25
CA TRP A 538 -25.64 2.22 -23.17
C TRP A 538 -24.12 2.35 -23.12
N LYS A 539 -23.44 2.36 -24.27
CA LYS A 539 -21.97 2.44 -24.30
C LYS A 539 -21.47 3.80 -23.81
N GLU A 540 -22.10 4.87 -24.26
CA GLU A 540 -21.73 6.24 -23.86
C GLU A 540 -21.93 6.44 -22.35
N ASN A 541 -23.08 6.02 -21.81
CA ASN A 541 -23.35 6.17 -20.38
C ASN A 541 -22.43 5.32 -19.51
N LEU A 542 -22.13 4.08 -19.93
CA LEU A 542 -21.14 3.26 -19.23
C LEU A 542 -19.77 3.93 -19.17
N ASN A 543 -19.35 4.57 -20.27
CA ASN A 543 -18.07 5.28 -20.29
C ASN A 543 -18.08 6.47 -19.33
N MET A 544 -19.16 7.24 -19.28
CA MET A 544 -19.31 8.35 -18.33
C MET A 544 -19.40 7.87 -16.88
N ASP A 545 -20.10 6.77 -16.63
CA ASP A 545 -20.17 6.17 -15.29
C ASP A 545 -18.77 5.72 -14.86
N ASN A 546 -18.00 5.09 -15.77
CA ASN A 546 -16.61 4.73 -15.50
C ASN A 546 -15.72 5.96 -15.28
N GLU A 547 -15.90 7.04 -16.04
CA GLU A 547 -15.19 8.32 -15.87
C GLU A 547 -15.48 8.91 -14.48
N LEU A 548 -16.75 8.95 -14.07
CA LEU A 548 -17.17 9.40 -12.75
C LEU A 548 -16.46 8.60 -11.66
N MET A 549 -16.50 7.26 -11.77
CA MET A 549 -15.89 6.37 -10.80
C MET A 549 -14.37 6.53 -10.74
N ASN A 550 -13.70 6.85 -11.85
CA ASN A 550 -12.24 6.94 -11.92
C ASN A 550 -11.66 8.27 -11.42
N GLY A 551 -12.47 9.31 -11.20
CA GLY A 551 -11.97 10.62 -10.74
C GLY A 551 -11.68 10.73 -9.25
N PHE A 552 -11.82 9.63 -8.48
CA PHE A 552 -11.50 9.60 -7.06
C PHE A 552 -10.15 8.92 -6.81
N LYS A 553 -9.32 9.52 -5.95
CA LYS A 553 -8.01 8.97 -5.56
C LYS A 553 -8.18 7.64 -4.84
N TYR A 554 -9.17 7.56 -3.94
CA TYR A 554 -9.48 6.35 -3.19
C TYR A 554 -10.87 5.82 -3.51
N LYS A 555 -10.94 4.49 -3.68
CA LYS A 555 -12.17 3.79 -4.04
C LYS A 555 -12.28 2.53 -3.21
N ARG A 556 -13.45 2.29 -2.63
CA ARG A 556 -13.82 1.03 -1.96
C ARG A 556 -15.14 0.55 -2.50
N TYR A 557 -15.31 -0.76 -2.57
CA TYR A 557 -16.56 -1.38 -2.95
C TYR A 557 -17.07 -2.21 -1.79
N VAL A 558 -18.34 -2.07 -1.48
CA VAL A 558 -18.99 -2.86 -0.44
C VAL A 558 -20.33 -3.36 -0.93
N GLY A 559 -20.73 -4.55 -0.49
CA GLY A 559 -22.02 -5.11 -0.83
C GLY A 559 -22.58 -5.96 0.30
N VAL A 560 -23.88 -6.25 0.20
CA VAL A 560 -24.54 -7.19 1.09
C VAL A 560 -24.88 -8.47 0.32
N VAL A 561 -24.58 -9.60 0.94
CA VAL A 561 -25.01 -10.93 0.48
C VAL A 561 -26.01 -11.50 1.47
N ARG A 562 -26.92 -12.33 0.99
CA ARG A 562 -27.96 -12.95 1.80
C ARG A 562 -27.99 -14.44 1.51
N TYR A 563 -28.46 -15.24 2.46
CA TYR A 563 -28.65 -16.67 2.27
C TYR A 563 -29.40 -16.93 0.95
N PRO A 564 -28.81 -17.66 -0.01
CA PRO A 564 -29.32 -17.75 -1.37
C PRO A 564 -30.79 -18.17 -1.47
N LEU A 565 -31.22 -19.16 -0.67
CA LEU A 565 -32.59 -19.66 -0.79
C LEU A 565 -33.64 -18.64 -0.36
N THR A 566 -33.32 -17.80 0.63
CA THR A 566 -34.17 -16.69 1.08
C THR A 566 -34.32 -15.67 -0.05
N LYS A 567 -33.22 -15.39 -0.76
CA LYS A 567 -33.21 -14.49 -1.91
C LYS A 567 -34.03 -15.06 -3.08
N ILE A 568 -33.80 -16.32 -3.45
CA ILE A 568 -34.54 -17.02 -4.53
C ILE A 568 -36.03 -17.01 -4.25
N GLY A 569 -36.43 -17.40 -3.04
CA GLY A 569 -37.83 -17.42 -2.65
C GLY A 569 -38.46 -16.03 -2.69
N SER A 570 -37.73 -14.98 -2.29
CA SER A 570 -38.20 -13.60 -2.39
C SER A 570 -38.41 -13.19 -3.85
N VAL A 571 -37.42 -13.44 -4.72
CA VAL A 571 -37.51 -13.06 -6.15
C VAL A 571 -38.64 -13.82 -6.83
N ASN A 572 -38.75 -15.12 -6.60
CA ASN A 572 -39.80 -15.96 -7.20
C ASN A 572 -41.19 -15.47 -6.76
N THR A 573 -41.37 -15.17 -5.47
CA THR A 573 -42.62 -14.56 -4.96
C THR A 573 -42.94 -13.23 -5.64
N THR A 574 -41.93 -12.38 -5.86
CA THR A 574 -42.13 -11.10 -6.56
C THR A 574 -42.53 -11.30 -8.02
N VAL A 575 -41.89 -12.24 -8.73
CA VAL A 575 -42.20 -12.55 -10.14
C VAL A 575 -43.61 -13.13 -10.27
N VAL A 576 -43.97 -14.10 -9.42
CA VAL A 576 -45.33 -14.66 -9.40
C VAL A 576 -46.37 -13.54 -9.18
N LYS A 577 -46.16 -12.66 -8.19
CA LYS A 577 -47.10 -11.58 -7.88
C LYS A 577 -47.16 -10.48 -8.92
N ASN A 578 -46.06 -10.16 -9.60
CA ASN A 578 -45.99 -9.00 -10.48
C ASN A 578 -46.12 -9.35 -11.97
N GLY A 579 -46.01 -10.62 -12.34
CA GLY A 579 -45.95 -11.06 -13.73
C GLY A 579 -44.53 -10.97 -14.30
N GLU A 580 -44.43 -11.17 -15.62
CA GLU A 580 -43.18 -11.06 -16.36
C GLU A 580 -42.52 -9.68 -16.20
N THR A 581 -41.20 -9.67 -16.11
CA THR A 581 -40.36 -8.46 -16.07
C THR A 581 -39.27 -8.53 -17.13
N PRO A 582 -38.62 -7.41 -17.51
CA PRO A 582 -37.51 -7.43 -18.47
C PRO A 582 -36.28 -8.26 -18.06
N VAL A 583 -36.24 -8.75 -16.81
CA VAL A 583 -35.13 -9.52 -16.23
C VAL A 583 -35.54 -10.96 -15.93
N TYR A 584 -36.81 -11.18 -15.60
CA TYR A 584 -37.36 -12.47 -15.21
C TYR A 584 -38.61 -12.73 -16.04
N HIS A 585 -38.52 -13.69 -16.95
CA HIS A 585 -39.54 -14.02 -17.93
C HIS A 585 -40.61 -14.98 -17.37
N SER A 586 -40.23 -15.79 -16.38
CA SER A 586 -41.11 -16.75 -15.71
C SER A 586 -40.59 -17.13 -14.31
N PRO A 587 -41.41 -17.78 -13.46
CA PRO A 587 -40.90 -18.40 -12.23
C PRO A 587 -39.73 -19.37 -12.46
N PHE A 588 -39.72 -20.11 -13.57
CA PHE A 588 -38.58 -20.96 -13.95
C PHE A 588 -37.34 -20.15 -14.28
N SER A 589 -37.45 -19.01 -14.96
CA SER A 589 -36.31 -18.15 -15.26
C SER A 589 -35.57 -17.69 -13.98
N VAL A 590 -36.31 -17.54 -12.87
CA VAL A 590 -35.71 -17.29 -11.55
C VAL A 590 -34.91 -18.52 -11.11
N ILE A 591 -35.52 -19.72 -11.10
CA ILE A 591 -34.82 -20.94 -10.66
C ILE A 591 -33.58 -21.20 -11.53
N LYS A 592 -33.69 -21.08 -12.86
CA LYS A 592 -32.57 -21.17 -13.81
C LYS A 592 -31.44 -20.22 -13.40
N LEU A 593 -31.72 -18.93 -13.22
CA LEU A 593 -30.69 -17.94 -12.85
C LEU A 593 -29.88 -18.34 -11.60
N TYR A 594 -30.53 -18.93 -10.60
CA TYR A 594 -29.88 -19.27 -9.33
C TYR A 594 -29.32 -20.70 -9.28
N ALA A 595 -29.72 -21.57 -10.21
CA ALA A 595 -29.14 -22.91 -10.42
C ALA A 595 -27.94 -22.90 -11.41
N GLU A 596 -27.86 -21.87 -12.25
CA GLU A 596 -26.89 -21.73 -13.34
C GLU A 596 -25.73 -20.78 -12.97
N LYS A 597 -25.93 -19.86 -12.02
CA LYS A 597 -24.94 -18.82 -11.64
C LYS A 597 -24.82 -18.67 -10.14
N ASN A 598 -23.74 -18.01 -9.70
CA ASN A 598 -23.56 -17.54 -8.32
C ASN A 598 -24.85 -16.86 -7.81
N SER A 599 -25.53 -17.56 -6.92
CA SER A 599 -26.78 -17.20 -6.28
C SER A 599 -26.67 -15.91 -5.43
N CYS A 600 -25.47 -15.50 -5.06
CA CYS A 600 -25.15 -14.23 -4.40
C CYS A 600 -24.71 -13.12 -5.39
N GLY A 601 -24.77 -13.40 -6.70
CA GLY A 601 -24.46 -12.53 -7.83
C GLY A 601 -23.09 -12.84 -8.45
N PRO A 602 -22.82 -12.54 -9.74
CA PRO A 602 -21.60 -12.98 -10.44
C PRO A 602 -20.33 -12.74 -9.62
N TYR A 603 -19.50 -13.78 -9.49
CA TYR A 603 -18.08 -13.63 -9.19
C TYR A 603 -17.54 -12.68 -10.23
N MET A 604 -17.08 -11.54 -9.74
CA MET A 604 -16.71 -10.51 -10.65
C MET A 604 -15.28 -10.80 -11.13
N ASN A 605 -15.14 -10.78 -12.45
CA ASN A 605 -13.98 -11.20 -13.24
C ASN A 605 -12.63 -10.61 -12.75
N GLU A 606 -11.60 -11.44 -12.69
CA GLU A 606 -10.16 -11.16 -12.44
C GLU A 606 -9.61 -9.88 -13.09
N ASN A 607 -10.18 -9.45 -14.21
CA ASN A 607 -9.72 -8.28 -14.96
C ASN A 607 -10.22 -6.94 -14.39
N ASN A 608 -11.03 -6.93 -13.32
CA ASN A 608 -11.41 -5.67 -12.68
C ASN A 608 -10.49 -5.36 -11.49
N PRO A 609 -9.64 -4.31 -11.59
CA PRO A 609 -8.79 -3.87 -10.48
C PRO A 609 -9.60 -3.43 -9.25
N ALA A 610 -10.91 -3.23 -9.35
CA ALA A 610 -11.80 -2.96 -8.23
C ALA A 610 -11.82 -4.07 -7.14
N PHE A 611 -11.44 -5.32 -7.44
CA PHE A 611 -11.58 -6.42 -6.47
C PHE A 611 -10.60 -6.42 -5.31
N SER A 612 -9.42 -5.81 -5.46
CA SER A 612 -8.50 -5.63 -4.32
C SER A 612 -9.12 -4.81 -3.18
N VAL A 613 -10.15 -4.00 -3.48
CA VAL A 613 -10.79 -3.07 -2.56
C VAL A 613 -12.30 -3.32 -2.42
N SER A 614 -12.76 -4.56 -2.69
CA SER A 614 -14.16 -4.96 -2.54
C SER A 614 -14.36 -5.93 -1.38
N ARG A 615 -15.40 -5.73 -0.54
CA ARG A 615 -15.79 -6.67 0.53
C ARG A 615 -17.31 -6.80 0.67
N HIS A 616 -17.79 -7.92 1.18
CA HIS A 616 -19.22 -8.12 1.42
C HIS A 616 -19.53 -8.37 2.89
N VAL A 617 -20.74 -8.01 3.33
CA VAL A 617 -21.30 -8.37 4.64
C VAL A 617 -22.49 -9.31 4.44
N ARG A 618 -22.69 -10.27 5.34
CA ARG A 618 -23.90 -11.11 5.32
C ARG A 618 -25.06 -10.34 5.93
N PHE A 619 -26.21 -10.39 5.27
CA PHE A 619 -27.45 -9.79 5.75
C PHE A 619 -27.82 -10.33 7.14
N GLU A 620 -27.59 -11.62 7.34
CA GLU A 620 -27.90 -12.32 8.58
C GLU A 620 -27.00 -11.87 9.73
N ASP A 621 -25.71 -11.64 9.48
CA ASP A 621 -24.80 -11.09 10.48
C ASP A 621 -25.18 -9.65 10.84
N LEU A 622 -25.53 -8.81 9.87
CA LEU A 622 -26.01 -7.45 10.12
C LEU A 622 -27.27 -7.42 11.00
N LYS A 623 -28.11 -8.44 10.92
CA LYS A 623 -29.34 -8.54 11.71
C LYS A 623 -29.12 -9.14 13.09
N LEU A 624 -28.23 -10.12 13.21
CA LEU A 624 -28.01 -10.86 14.46
C LEU A 624 -26.94 -10.21 15.35
N TYR A 625 -25.89 -9.68 14.73
CA TYR A 625 -24.73 -9.06 15.37
C TYR A 625 -24.50 -7.68 14.77
N PRO A 626 -25.48 -6.76 14.87
CA PRO A 626 -25.43 -5.48 14.16
C PRO A 626 -24.19 -4.68 14.54
N ARG A 627 -23.85 -4.59 15.82
CA ARG A 627 -22.70 -3.83 16.31
C ARG A 627 -21.39 -4.41 15.81
N GLU A 628 -21.15 -5.70 16.04
CA GLU A 628 -19.90 -6.36 15.67
C GLU A 628 -19.69 -6.36 14.15
N THR A 629 -20.76 -6.55 13.38
CA THR A 629 -20.70 -6.55 11.91
C THR A 629 -20.45 -5.16 11.36
N THR A 630 -21.10 -4.14 11.93
CA THR A 630 -20.94 -2.77 11.46
C THR A 630 -19.64 -2.11 11.95
N GLU A 631 -19.10 -2.49 13.10
CA GLU A 631 -17.73 -2.14 13.52
C GLU A 631 -16.70 -2.68 12.52
N LYS A 632 -16.85 -3.95 12.10
CA LYS A 632 -15.98 -4.56 11.08
C LYS A 632 -16.11 -3.87 9.72
N LEU A 633 -17.33 -3.47 9.37
CA LEU A 633 -17.60 -2.69 8.17
C LEU A 633 -16.94 -1.30 8.24
N CYS A 634 -17.02 -0.59 9.37
CA CYS A 634 -16.37 0.69 9.58
C CYS A 634 -14.84 0.57 9.46
N GLU A 635 -14.25 -0.48 10.03
CA GLU A 635 -12.82 -0.80 9.88
C GLU A 635 -12.44 -0.93 8.39
N PHE A 636 -13.20 -1.73 7.63
CA PHE A 636 -12.96 -1.90 6.20
C PHE A 636 -13.17 -0.60 5.41
N LEU A 637 -14.21 0.17 5.72
CA LEU A 637 -14.49 1.46 5.08
C LEU A 637 -13.53 2.58 5.52
N ARG A 638 -12.69 2.30 6.52
CA ARG A 638 -11.78 3.26 7.16
C ARG A 638 -12.50 4.52 7.66
N ILE A 639 -13.64 4.31 8.32
CA ILE A 639 -14.41 5.36 9.00
C ILE A 639 -14.50 5.05 10.50
N PRO A 640 -14.56 6.06 11.38
CA PRO A 640 -14.81 5.85 12.81
C PRO A 640 -16.11 5.09 13.03
N TRP A 641 -16.20 4.36 14.14
CA TRP A 641 -17.46 3.77 14.58
C TRP A 641 -18.46 4.86 14.94
N SER A 642 -19.74 4.66 14.68
CA SER A 642 -20.79 5.57 15.13
C SER A 642 -22.05 4.81 15.50
N GLU A 643 -22.71 5.25 16.58
CA GLU A 643 -24.01 4.72 17.00
C GLU A 643 -25.09 4.87 15.92
N SER A 644 -24.90 5.77 14.94
CA SER A 644 -25.82 5.86 13.79
C SER A 644 -25.95 4.54 13.03
N CYS A 645 -24.92 3.69 13.03
CA CYS A 645 -24.94 2.37 12.39
C CYS A 645 -25.88 1.37 13.08
N LEU A 646 -26.39 1.67 14.27
CA LEU A 646 -27.41 0.89 14.96
C LEU A 646 -28.83 1.44 14.76
N HIS A 647 -28.98 2.37 13.81
CA HIS A 647 -30.24 2.93 13.39
C HIS A 647 -30.40 2.78 11.88
N ILE A 648 -31.64 2.89 11.41
CA ILE A 648 -31.95 2.87 9.98
C ILE A 648 -32.55 4.20 9.58
N THR A 649 -31.81 4.99 8.81
CA THR A 649 -32.27 6.31 8.41
C THR A 649 -32.24 6.47 6.89
N THR A 650 -32.99 7.46 6.42
CA THR A 650 -32.85 7.97 5.06
C THR A 650 -32.83 9.48 5.18
N ASN A 651 -31.73 10.11 4.75
CA ASN A 651 -31.55 11.54 4.91
C ASN A 651 -31.71 11.99 6.38
N GLY A 652 -31.25 11.16 7.31
CA GLY A 652 -31.26 11.42 8.76
C GLY A 652 -32.62 11.26 9.44
N GLU A 653 -33.65 10.91 8.69
CA GLU A 653 -34.98 10.64 9.24
C GLU A 653 -35.16 9.14 9.44
N ASP A 654 -35.79 8.75 10.54
CA ASP A 654 -36.16 7.36 10.79
C ASP A 654 -36.97 6.84 9.59
N SER A 655 -36.43 5.81 8.95
CA SER A 655 -37.06 5.25 7.76
C SER A 655 -38.21 4.31 8.10
N GLY A 656 -38.41 3.99 9.38
CA GLY A 656 -39.50 3.16 9.86
C GLY A 656 -39.44 1.72 9.33
N ILE A 657 -40.59 1.22 8.86
CA ILE A 657 -40.75 -0.13 8.35
C ILE A 657 -40.39 -0.16 6.86
N VAL A 658 -39.39 -0.96 6.48
CA VAL A 658 -39.05 -1.26 5.08
C VAL A 658 -39.40 -2.71 4.77
N ASP A 659 -40.16 -2.91 3.69
CA ASP A 659 -40.66 -4.22 3.25
C ASP A 659 -41.39 -5.02 4.36
N GLY A 660 -42.11 -4.31 5.23
CA GLY A 660 -42.85 -4.91 6.34
C GLY A 660 -41.99 -5.28 7.55
N THR A 661 -40.70 -4.88 7.58
CA THR A 661 -39.80 -5.09 8.73
C THR A 661 -39.18 -3.80 9.24
N ALA A 662 -39.19 -3.60 10.56
CA ALA A 662 -38.61 -2.43 11.20
C ALA A 662 -37.16 -2.69 11.58
N GLY A 663 -36.24 -1.80 11.17
CA GLY A 663 -34.85 -1.77 11.65
C GLY A 663 -34.16 -3.13 11.67
N PHE A 664 -33.72 -3.55 12.85
CA PHE A 664 -33.00 -4.81 13.08
C PHE A 664 -33.91 -5.98 13.44
N ASP A 665 -35.21 -5.95 13.10
CA ASP A 665 -36.08 -7.12 13.22
C ASP A 665 -35.41 -8.31 12.50
N ILE A 666 -35.25 -9.40 13.26
CA ILE A 666 -34.61 -10.65 12.84
C ILE A 666 -35.57 -11.59 12.10
N LYS A 667 -36.89 -11.32 12.08
CA LYS A 667 -37.84 -12.14 11.31
C LYS A 667 -37.38 -12.38 9.86
N PRO A 668 -36.87 -11.40 9.10
CA PRO A 668 -36.33 -11.61 7.75
C PRO A 668 -35.21 -12.64 7.64
N VAL A 669 -34.45 -12.88 8.71
CA VAL A 669 -33.41 -13.92 8.77
C VAL A 669 -34.04 -15.32 8.79
N TYR A 670 -35.20 -15.45 9.42
CA TYR A 670 -35.88 -16.74 9.67
C TYR A 670 -37.17 -16.94 8.84
N ILE A 671 -37.49 -16.05 7.89
CA ILE A 671 -38.72 -16.07 7.08
C ILE A 671 -38.72 -17.14 5.96
N TYR A 672 -37.95 -18.24 6.10
CA TYR A 672 -37.97 -19.35 5.14
C TYR A 672 -39.39 -19.91 4.91
N LYS A 673 -40.26 -19.90 5.94
CA LYS A 673 -41.65 -20.37 5.83
C LYS A 673 -42.52 -19.57 4.84
N LYS A 674 -42.32 -18.26 4.67
CA LYS A 674 -43.06 -17.48 3.64
C LYS A 674 -42.52 -17.77 2.24
N HIS A 675 -41.24 -18.10 2.14
CA HIS A 675 -40.61 -18.46 0.88
C HIS A 675 -40.95 -19.88 0.41
N LEU A 676 -41.54 -20.70 1.28
CA LEU A 676 -42.17 -21.95 0.91
C LEU A 676 -43.50 -21.78 0.14
N GLN A 677 -43.97 -20.55 -0.10
CA GLN A 677 -45.21 -20.31 -0.86
C GLN A 677 -45.13 -20.91 -2.26
N HIS A 678 -44.06 -20.61 -3.01
CA HIS A 678 -43.89 -21.03 -4.40
C HIS A 678 -42.79 -22.08 -4.60
N LEU A 679 -41.98 -22.36 -3.56
CA LEU A 679 -40.93 -23.39 -3.61
C LEU A 679 -41.12 -24.38 -2.46
N SER A 680 -40.87 -25.66 -2.69
CA SER A 680 -40.91 -26.70 -1.67
C SER A 680 -39.53 -26.92 -1.02
N PRO A 681 -39.46 -27.62 0.13
CA PRO A 681 -38.18 -28.10 0.66
C PRO A 681 -37.39 -28.96 -0.35
N LEU A 682 -38.08 -29.72 -1.21
CA LEU A 682 -37.44 -30.49 -2.27
C LEU A 682 -36.87 -29.61 -3.39
N ASP A 683 -37.53 -28.48 -3.70
CA ASP A 683 -37.02 -27.51 -4.67
C ASP A 683 -35.72 -26.89 -4.16
N TYR A 684 -35.68 -26.54 -2.87
CA TYR A 684 -34.49 -26.03 -2.22
C TYR A 684 -33.38 -27.06 -2.10
N TYR A 685 -33.70 -28.30 -1.79
CA TYR A 685 -32.77 -29.42 -1.83
C TYR A 685 -32.08 -29.52 -3.20
N ARG A 686 -32.88 -29.50 -4.28
CA ARG A 686 -32.39 -29.56 -5.66
C ARG A 686 -31.52 -28.36 -6.02
N ILE A 687 -31.82 -27.17 -5.52
CA ILE A 687 -31.01 -25.96 -5.76
C ILE A 687 -29.67 -26.03 -5.00
N GLU A 688 -29.67 -26.47 -3.74
CA GLU A 688 -28.45 -26.63 -2.94
C GLU A 688 -27.53 -27.70 -3.52
N LEU A 689 -28.08 -28.82 -3.98
CA LEU A 689 -27.36 -29.90 -4.68
C LEU A 689 -26.52 -29.37 -5.86
N LEU A 690 -26.99 -28.31 -6.54
CA LEU A 690 -26.35 -27.75 -7.73
C LEU A 690 -25.35 -26.62 -7.42
N ASN A 691 -25.24 -26.16 -6.17
CA ASN A 691 -24.54 -24.92 -5.80
C ASN A 691 -23.75 -24.97 -4.47
N VAL A 692 -23.42 -26.14 -3.94
CA VAL A 692 -22.70 -26.32 -2.65
C VAL A 692 -21.52 -25.38 -2.48
N LYS A 693 -20.57 -25.36 -3.43
CA LYS A 693 -19.35 -24.53 -3.39
C LYS A 693 -19.69 -23.04 -3.28
N ASN A 694 -20.79 -22.62 -3.88
CA ASN A 694 -21.22 -21.23 -3.83
C ASN A 694 -21.71 -20.81 -2.44
N PHE A 695 -22.39 -21.71 -1.71
CA PHE A 695 -22.79 -21.45 -0.32
C PHE A 695 -21.58 -21.42 0.60
N GLU A 696 -20.69 -22.40 0.48
CA GLU A 696 -19.46 -22.52 1.27
C GLU A 696 -18.55 -21.30 1.10
N PHE A 697 -18.45 -20.77 -0.13
CA PHE A 697 -17.64 -19.58 -0.42
C PHE A 697 -18.03 -18.36 0.42
N TYR A 698 -19.33 -18.12 0.64
CA TYR A 698 -19.82 -17.04 1.50
C TYR A 698 -19.93 -17.43 2.98
N GLY A 699 -19.44 -18.61 3.36
CA GLY A 699 -19.51 -19.13 4.73
C GLY A 699 -20.92 -19.55 5.15
N TYR A 700 -21.80 -19.91 4.21
CA TYR A 700 -23.10 -20.49 4.52
C TYR A 700 -23.01 -22.02 4.58
N ARG A 701 -23.83 -22.63 5.44
CA ARG A 701 -24.02 -24.07 5.48
C ARG A 701 -25.25 -24.44 4.63
N LEU A 702 -25.30 -25.68 4.19
CA LEU A 702 -26.46 -26.24 3.50
C LEU A 702 -27.55 -26.56 4.52
N ARG A 703 -28.82 -26.31 4.18
CA ARG A 703 -29.98 -26.58 5.07
C ARG A 703 -30.77 -27.81 4.69
N TYR A 704 -30.83 -28.10 3.39
CA TYR A 704 -31.67 -29.15 2.82
C TYR A 704 -30.82 -30.28 2.26
N TYR A 705 -29.77 -29.97 1.50
CA TYR A 705 -28.91 -30.98 0.91
C TYR A 705 -27.99 -31.60 1.98
N ASP A 706 -28.01 -32.93 2.06
CA ASP A 706 -27.32 -33.73 3.07
C ASP A 706 -25.95 -34.26 2.60
N GLY A 707 -25.50 -33.86 1.41
CA GLY A 707 -24.24 -34.32 0.81
C GLY A 707 -24.33 -35.73 0.19
N LYS A 708 -25.53 -36.30 0.07
CA LYS A 708 -25.72 -37.62 -0.53
C LYS A 708 -25.29 -37.65 -2.00
N LYS A 709 -24.51 -38.66 -2.38
CA LYS A 709 -24.15 -38.91 -3.78
C LYS A 709 -25.32 -39.53 -4.55
N TYR A 710 -25.47 -39.13 -5.80
CA TYR A 710 -26.54 -39.58 -6.69
C TYR A 710 -25.99 -40.36 -7.88
N THR A 711 -26.74 -41.35 -8.36
CA THR A 711 -26.55 -41.92 -9.69
C THR A 711 -27.31 -41.11 -10.75
N VAL A 712 -26.99 -41.30 -12.03
CA VAL A 712 -27.75 -40.72 -13.16
C VAL A 712 -29.24 -41.03 -13.04
N GLU A 713 -29.58 -42.26 -12.66
CA GLU A 713 -30.97 -42.70 -12.53
C GLU A 713 -31.67 -42.03 -11.34
N ASP A 714 -30.95 -41.83 -10.23
CA ASP A 714 -31.49 -41.09 -9.08
C ASP A 714 -31.73 -39.61 -9.42
N LEU A 715 -30.82 -38.97 -10.17
CA LEU A 715 -31.00 -37.59 -10.62
C LEU A 715 -32.18 -37.45 -11.59
N LYS A 716 -32.33 -38.38 -12.54
CA LYS A 716 -33.50 -38.42 -13.42
C LYS A 716 -34.79 -38.46 -12.62
N LYS A 717 -34.90 -39.39 -11.66
CA LYS A 717 -36.08 -39.48 -10.78
C LYS A 717 -36.29 -38.23 -9.92
N LEU A 718 -35.22 -37.63 -9.41
CA LEU A 718 -35.29 -36.43 -8.56
C LEU A 718 -35.78 -35.21 -9.34
N PHE A 719 -35.27 -35.02 -10.56
CA PHE A 719 -35.62 -33.87 -11.39
C PHE A 719 -36.85 -34.11 -12.26
N ASP A 720 -37.39 -35.33 -12.37
CA ASP A 720 -38.71 -35.61 -12.97
C ASP A 720 -39.89 -35.18 -12.07
N ILE A 721 -39.64 -35.02 -10.76
CA ILE A 721 -40.66 -34.52 -9.82
C ILE A 721 -40.94 -33.04 -10.12
N PRO A 722 -42.21 -32.63 -10.33
CA PRO A 722 -42.56 -31.22 -10.56
C PRO A 722 -42.06 -30.31 -9.44
N PHE A 723 -41.59 -29.11 -9.77
CA PHE A 723 -41.36 -28.05 -8.80
C PHE A 723 -42.68 -27.54 -8.26
N LYS A 724 -42.68 -27.00 -7.04
CA LYS A 724 -43.94 -26.58 -6.40
C LYS A 724 -44.71 -25.57 -7.24
N VAL A 725 -44.03 -24.62 -7.85
CA VAL A 725 -44.65 -23.58 -8.68
C VAL A 725 -45.40 -24.13 -9.89
N GLU A 726 -45.02 -25.31 -10.40
CA GLU A 726 -45.72 -25.97 -11.51
C GLU A 726 -47.09 -26.52 -11.08
N THR A 727 -47.18 -26.93 -9.83
CA THR A 727 -48.41 -27.49 -9.26
C THR A 727 -49.40 -26.41 -8.82
N GLN A 728 -49.05 -25.14 -9.02
CA GLN A 728 -49.85 -24.00 -8.59
C GLN A 728 -50.60 -23.38 -9.76
N ASP A 729 -51.88 -23.12 -9.53
CA ASP A 729 -52.64 -22.17 -10.32
C ASP A 729 -52.14 -20.77 -9.97
N LEU A 730 -51.51 -20.11 -10.93
CA LEU A 730 -51.03 -18.75 -10.76
C LEU A 730 -52.11 -17.78 -11.26
N ASP A 731 -52.35 -16.71 -10.50
CA ASP A 731 -53.39 -15.70 -10.76
C ASP A 731 -53.39 -15.18 -12.22
N GLU A 732 -54.41 -14.38 -12.61
CA GLU A 732 -54.64 -13.80 -13.95
C GLU A 732 -53.40 -13.21 -14.67
N LYS A 733 -52.32 -12.89 -13.94
CA LYS A 733 -51.05 -12.42 -14.50
C LYS A 733 -50.27 -13.51 -15.25
N TRP A 734 -50.62 -14.78 -15.08
CA TRP A 734 -49.97 -15.94 -15.70
C TRP A 734 -51.00 -16.88 -16.34
N PRO A 735 -51.76 -16.42 -17.34
CA PRO A 735 -52.92 -17.15 -17.87
C PRO A 735 -52.58 -18.50 -18.52
N ASP A 736 -51.34 -18.66 -18.99
CA ASP A 736 -50.86 -19.88 -19.64
C ASP A 736 -49.99 -20.74 -18.71
N TRP A 737 -50.04 -20.51 -17.39
CA TRP A 737 -49.20 -21.23 -16.43
C TRP A 737 -49.89 -22.44 -15.80
N PRO A 738 -49.18 -23.57 -15.64
CA PRO A 738 -47.85 -23.85 -16.18
C PRO A 738 -47.91 -24.15 -17.70
N ASN A 739 -46.99 -23.55 -18.48
CA ASN A 739 -46.88 -23.85 -19.90
C ASN A 739 -46.18 -25.23 -20.08
N PRO A 740 -46.82 -26.24 -20.71
CA PRO A 740 -46.25 -27.58 -20.81
C PRO A 740 -44.91 -27.65 -21.56
N ASP A 741 -44.74 -26.84 -22.61
CA ASP A 741 -43.50 -26.78 -23.39
C ASP A 741 -42.38 -26.13 -22.57
N GLU A 742 -42.69 -25.07 -21.83
CA GLU A 742 -41.73 -24.42 -20.93
C GLU A 742 -41.31 -25.34 -19.78
N CYS A 743 -42.26 -26.10 -19.20
CA CYS A 743 -41.96 -27.09 -18.16
C CYS A 743 -41.01 -28.15 -18.70
N LYS A 744 -41.30 -28.72 -19.86
CA LYS A 744 -40.43 -29.71 -20.50
C LYS A 744 -39.02 -29.16 -20.73
N GLU A 745 -38.91 -27.98 -21.32
CA GLU A 745 -37.62 -27.32 -21.55
C GLU A 745 -36.85 -27.09 -20.24
N PHE A 746 -37.54 -26.62 -19.19
CA PHE A 746 -36.94 -26.40 -17.88
C PHE A 746 -36.44 -27.69 -17.24
N HIS A 747 -37.23 -28.77 -17.26
CA HIS A 747 -36.87 -30.07 -16.72
C HIS A 747 -35.69 -30.71 -17.46
N GLU A 748 -35.68 -30.64 -18.80
CA GLU A 748 -34.54 -31.09 -19.61
C GLU A 748 -33.27 -30.30 -19.27
N TRP A 749 -33.38 -28.97 -19.19
CA TRP A 749 -32.27 -28.09 -18.86
C TRP A 749 -31.70 -28.34 -17.46
N ILE A 750 -32.55 -28.44 -16.42
CA ILE A 750 -32.07 -28.56 -15.04
C ILE A 750 -31.49 -29.96 -14.76
N LEU A 751 -32.04 -31.00 -15.39
CA LEU A 751 -31.45 -32.34 -15.35
C LEU A 751 -30.07 -32.33 -16.00
N GLN A 752 -29.94 -31.71 -17.18
CA GLN A 752 -28.65 -31.62 -17.86
C GLN A 752 -27.62 -30.89 -16.99
N ARG A 753 -28.02 -29.83 -16.28
CA ARG A 753 -27.17 -29.14 -15.31
C ARG A 753 -26.78 -30.03 -14.13
N ALA A 754 -27.70 -30.84 -13.61
CA ALA A 754 -27.40 -31.78 -12.52
C ALA A 754 -26.40 -32.86 -12.95
N LEU A 755 -26.55 -33.38 -14.17
CA LEU A 755 -25.62 -34.35 -14.74
C LEU A 755 -24.23 -33.75 -14.95
N ASP A 756 -24.16 -32.51 -15.44
CA ASP A 756 -22.92 -31.75 -15.59
C ASP A 756 -22.19 -31.54 -14.25
N VAL A 757 -22.91 -31.11 -13.21
CA VAL A 757 -22.37 -30.99 -11.84
C VAL A 757 -21.88 -32.34 -11.30
N MET A 758 -22.58 -33.43 -11.60
CA MET A 758 -22.18 -34.77 -11.16
C MET A 758 -20.93 -35.28 -11.90
N GLU A 759 -20.84 -35.04 -13.21
CA GLU A 759 -19.75 -35.53 -14.07
C GLU A 759 -18.46 -34.72 -13.90
N HIS A 760 -18.58 -33.40 -13.82
CA HIS A 760 -17.45 -32.47 -13.82
C HIS A 760 -17.21 -31.79 -12.47
N GLY A 761 -18.09 -32.02 -11.50
CA GLY A 761 -18.13 -31.25 -10.25
C GLY A 761 -18.79 -29.89 -10.45
N GLU A 762 -19.10 -29.22 -9.35
CA GLU A 762 -19.53 -27.82 -9.44
C GLU A 762 -18.41 -26.94 -9.96
N GLU A 763 -18.78 -26.01 -10.86
CA GLU A 763 -17.89 -24.95 -11.34
C GLU A 763 -17.23 -24.28 -10.14
N ASP A 764 -15.90 -24.35 -10.09
CA ASP A 764 -15.16 -23.65 -9.06
C ASP A 764 -15.11 -22.18 -9.44
N PHE A 765 -16.01 -21.42 -8.85
CA PHE A 765 -16.08 -20.00 -9.12
C PHE A 765 -14.96 -19.18 -8.44
N SER A 766 -14.03 -19.84 -7.74
CA SER A 766 -12.80 -19.21 -7.29
C SER A 766 -11.72 -19.16 -8.35
N ILE A 767 -11.95 -19.73 -9.54
CA ILE A 767 -10.99 -19.74 -10.66
C ILE A 767 -11.61 -19.16 -11.94
N ASP A 768 -10.79 -18.52 -12.78
CA ASP A 768 -11.19 -18.06 -14.10
C ASP A 768 -11.32 -19.22 -15.10
N LYS A 769 -11.74 -18.91 -16.33
CA LYS A 769 -11.82 -19.86 -17.45
C LYS A 769 -10.47 -20.50 -17.83
N ASN A 770 -9.34 -19.98 -17.32
CA ASN A 770 -7.99 -20.48 -17.57
C ASN A 770 -7.42 -21.24 -16.35
N GLY A 771 -8.19 -21.41 -15.27
CA GLY A 771 -7.76 -22.07 -14.04
C GLY A 771 -6.96 -21.20 -13.05
N ASN A 772 -6.88 -19.88 -13.27
CA ASN A 772 -6.23 -18.93 -12.38
C ASN A 772 -7.15 -18.57 -11.22
N GLN A 773 -6.59 -18.50 -10.00
CA GLN A 773 -7.36 -18.08 -8.83
C GLN A 773 -7.84 -16.63 -8.95
N LEU A 774 -9.16 -16.42 -8.91
CA LEU A 774 -9.79 -15.12 -8.88
C LEU A 774 -9.46 -14.41 -7.56
N ARG A 775 -9.27 -13.10 -7.61
CA ARG A 775 -9.31 -12.26 -6.40
C ARG A 775 -10.75 -12.18 -5.92
N LEU A 776 -11.06 -13.04 -4.98
CA LEU A 776 -12.38 -13.20 -4.43
C LEU A 776 -12.75 -12.02 -3.53
N VAL A 777 -14.02 -11.62 -3.59
CA VAL A 777 -14.59 -10.68 -2.62
C VAL A 777 -14.71 -11.39 -1.28
N GLU A 778 -13.91 -10.98 -0.30
CA GLU A 778 -13.99 -11.57 1.04
C GLU A 778 -15.26 -11.12 1.76
N VAL A 779 -15.83 -12.04 2.53
CA VAL A 779 -16.90 -11.74 3.48
C VAL A 779 -16.27 -11.20 4.77
N LEU A 780 -16.73 -10.03 5.21
CA LEU A 780 -16.39 -9.50 6.53
C LEU A 780 -17.12 -10.32 7.58
N VAL A 781 -16.33 -11.01 8.40
CA VAL A 781 -16.82 -11.82 9.51
C VAL A 781 -16.74 -10.96 10.79
N PRO A 782 -17.84 -10.83 11.56
CA PRO A 782 -17.82 -10.07 12.81
C PRO A 782 -16.87 -10.69 13.84
N ASP A 783 -16.18 -9.84 14.59
CA ASP A 783 -15.32 -10.26 15.70
C ASP A 783 -16.19 -10.59 16.92
N LEU A 784 -16.65 -11.83 17.01
CA LEU A 784 -17.57 -12.28 18.07
C LEU A 784 -16.86 -12.53 19.42
N ALA A 785 -17.56 -12.23 20.51
CA ALA A 785 -17.08 -12.53 21.86
C ALA A 785 -17.02 -14.05 22.12
N PRO A 786 -16.15 -14.52 23.05
CA PRO A 786 -16.08 -15.92 23.42
C PRO A 786 -17.46 -16.50 23.78
N GLY A 787 -17.86 -17.58 23.09
CA GLY A 787 -19.14 -18.26 23.30
C GLY A 787 -20.28 -17.81 22.37
N GLN A 788 -20.15 -16.68 21.68
CA GLN A 788 -21.03 -16.35 20.55
C GLN A 788 -20.67 -17.23 19.34
N LYS A 789 -21.68 -17.73 18.63
CA LYS A 789 -21.49 -18.52 17.42
C LYS A 789 -21.84 -17.66 16.21
N LEU A 790 -20.99 -17.69 15.19
CA LEU A 790 -21.34 -17.13 13.88
C LEU A 790 -22.68 -17.69 13.42
N TYR A 791 -23.39 -16.92 12.61
CA TYR A 791 -24.57 -17.46 11.95
C TYR A 791 -24.15 -18.66 11.09
N GLU A 792 -24.42 -19.85 11.62
CA GLU A 792 -24.24 -21.15 11.01
C GLU A 792 -25.58 -21.52 10.41
N CYS A 793 -25.81 -21.15 9.16
CA CYS A 793 -27.10 -21.40 8.55
C CYS A 793 -26.95 -21.69 7.10
#